data_AF-A0A4U7CGG3-F1
#
_entry.id   AF-A0A4U7CGG3-F1
#
_cell.length_a   1.000
_cell.length_b   1.000
_cell.length_c   1.000
_cell.angle_alpha   90.00
_cell.angle_beta   90.00
_cell.angle_gamma   90.00
#
_symmetry.space_group_name_H-M   'P 1'
#
loop_
_entity.id
_entity.type
_entity.pdbx_description
1 polymer ?
#
loop_
_entity_poly.entity_id
_entity_poly.type
_entity_poly.pdbx_seq_one_letter_code
_entity_poly.pdbx_strand_id
1 'polypeptide(L)'
;MPEHYEESSLDIGANRWYAARFFRSYYDQEKDWGAVKQPHETTAAITESLIDAFLDEQVFGDPELTALQSLVQTSGTIGIEKTGERIQETRLSAERKETIVSQIESADTVGIVGGTAYRATVPDEETEATLLEIFSTLRDKTVTVEARDTAVKELLALDLGNVGLGTTSPVLCLLFPTRYPIVNAQTETTLAACLGRKIPSTSSEYFATVDLFTEVRDELGFREHFRHLDNFCYWANSQTEIVDWLNAHNISDRVALVADVDAGADDPESAWAAWQDNAVWTTPDSAVAASSQENSSSTGISPGTLLVAVYDDHVLGIGVTDSTAKAVESTDTGSLENTQVPVEWCLTFSEAPQTLSDLGIKIENADAGAPDQIRSFEKLRWQLLQQEVASPAELFTIETVVAHTRADSIEDRDIDATDKSDTTGGESGGTPTQIDRSETDTPRVWIEKSDHSRPDRSEDGWGVGEALWCPQRKTNGTQSVYSTKMEEIMPGDIVLLLDQDERAFTGFARAASQCRESYCLEGTSWDEDGVSEMGLEPGQRDAYKIELEAYHEFATHLPVNDVLNTTYEDRLYPLADGDEYNVVFNRNLNLNQGAYLTDAPNSFTAVINDALAAADLTQLPLNIDKEDDDTNTETSADRLEAAASGLEHVSFSIPSHLYYDDADRIRRQIEAALNSGKSIIFTGPPGTGKTELATALGATGATQDAVDDFVFTTATADWSSFDTIGGHVPAANGDGIEFQPRIFLNCFREDSSSGGDPGQIVNKWLVIDEINRSDIDKAFGQLFSVLSGDSVELPYERTNQVEIRWVDETTSIDTIAANPDIFPVTPAWRLIGTMNTHDKASLYEMSYAFMRRFSFIHIPVPELETDEGIRTELLSPAKTENFATAWEMESLLGTDDLYQEIAVLWYQINQHRKIGPSIIMDILRYVDAYDATYREDALTDAVVSLVYPQLEGMRPDALRKLLGSLTDGEATTDGETIAPSVDEQELLDRGEDFFGMPLRDDDG
;
A
#
# COMPACT_ATOMS: atom_id res chain seq x y z
N MET A 1 -6.80 43.50 -5.32
CA MET A 1 -6.01 42.27 -5.21
C MET A 1 -4.56 42.68 -5.24
N PRO A 2 -3.71 42.21 -4.32
CA PRO A 2 -2.27 42.51 -4.33
C PRO A 2 -1.67 42.10 -5.69
N GLU A 3 -0.89 42.96 -6.33
CA GLU A 3 -0.17 42.58 -7.57
C GLU A 3 1.19 41.91 -7.24
N HIS A 4 1.69 42.18 -6.04
CA HIS A 4 2.95 41.65 -5.53
C HIS A 4 2.81 41.18 -4.08
N TYR A 5 3.71 40.28 -3.66
CA TYR A 5 3.69 39.73 -2.31
C TYR A 5 3.92 40.81 -1.23
N GLU A 6 4.66 41.88 -1.53
CA GLU A 6 4.90 42.98 -0.58
C GLU A 6 3.62 43.71 -0.14
N GLU A 7 2.51 43.52 -0.85
CA GLU A 7 1.18 44.06 -0.54
C GLU A 7 0.25 43.04 0.13
N SER A 8 0.72 41.80 0.34
CA SER A 8 -0.01 40.67 0.91
C SER A 8 -0.13 40.82 2.43
N SER A 9 -1.31 40.53 2.99
CA SER A 9 -1.50 40.31 4.44
C SER A 9 -1.31 38.84 4.84
N LEU A 10 -1.30 37.91 3.88
CA LEU A 10 -1.04 36.50 4.13
C LEU A 10 0.41 36.24 4.56
N ASP A 11 0.55 35.75 5.78
CA ASP A 11 1.84 35.32 6.37
C ASP A 11 2.24 33.92 5.88
N ILE A 12 2.57 33.79 4.59
CA ILE A 12 2.91 32.49 3.96
C ILE A 12 4.24 32.49 3.19
N GLY A 13 4.99 33.59 3.20
CA GLY A 13 6.25 33.74 2.45
C GLY A 13 6.06 33.92 0.94
N ALA A 14 6.98 34.66 0.30
CA ALA A 14 6.84 35.09 -1.08
C ALA A 14 6.72 33.92 -2.08
N ASN A 15 7.58 32.90 -1.97
CA ASN A 15 7.60 31.78 -2.91
C ASN A 15 6.28 30.97 -2.87
N ARG A 16 5.73 30.71 -1.67
CA ARG A 16 4.44 30.01 -1.54
C ARG A 16 3.30 30.86 -2.09
N TRP A 17 3.32 32.16 -1.85
CA TRP A 17 2.31 33.08 -2.40
C TRP A 17 2.30 33.06 -3.93
N TYR A 18 3.47 33.14 -4.58
CA TYR A 18 3.57 33.07 -6.04
C TYR A 18 3.22 31.68 -6.60
N ALA A 19 3.61 30.60 -5.92
CA ALA A 19 3.23 29.24 -6.32
C ALA A 19 1.70 29.02 -6.24
N ALA A 20 1.05 29.48 -5.17
CA ALA A 20 -0.40 29.37 -5.03
C ALA A 20 -1.14 30.19 -6.10
N ARG A 21 -0.65 31.39 -6.42
CA ARG A 21 -1.13 32.20 -7.55
C ARG A 21 -1.00 31.47 -8.88
N PHE A 22 0.15 30.83 -9.13
CA PHE A 22 0.41 30.03 -10.33
C PHE A 22 -0.63 28.92 -10.51
N PHE A 23 -0.82 28.08 -9.48
CA PHE A 23 -1.81 26.98 -9.56
C PHE A 23 -3.25 27.47 -9.70
N ARG A 24 -3.60 28.59 -9.07
CA ARG A 24 -4.91 29.22 -9.26
C ARG A 24 -5.12 29.66 -10.72
N SER A 25 -4.10 30.20 -11.38
CA SER A 25 -4.18 30.56 -12.80
C SER A 25 -4.22 29.34 -13.70
N TYR A 26 -3.50 28.28 -13.35
CA TYR A 26 -3.58 27.01 -14.07
C TYR A 26 -4.99 26.43 -14.02
N TYR A 27 -5.61 26.43 -12.84
CA TYR A 27 -7.01 26.04 -12.66
C TYR A 27 -7.99 26.81 -13.55
N ASP A 28 -7.82 28.13 -13.65
CA ASP A 28 -8.69 28.98 -14.49
C ASP A 28 -8.55 28.68 -16.01
N GLN A 29 -7.43 28.08 -16.44
CA GLN A 29 -7.27 27.61 -17.81
C GLN A 29 -7.89 26.22 -18.03
N GLU A 30 -7.77 25.34 -17.04
CA GLU A 30 -8.26 23.96 -17.11
C GLU A 30 -9.78 23.84 -16.89
N LYS A 31 -10.37 24.71 -16.06
CA LYS A 31 -11.78 24.61 -15.65
C LYS A 31 -12.60 25.81 -16.13
N ASP A 32 -13.66 25.51 -16.86
CA ASP A 32 -14.67 26.51 -17.21
C ASP A 32 -15.52 26.88 -15.99
N TRP A 33 -15.46 28.14 -15.58
CA TRP A 33 -16.26 28.66 -14.47
C TRP A 33 -17.77 28.53 -14.71
N GLY A 34 -18.23 28.63 -15.96
CA GLY A 34 -19.64 28.42 -16.30
C GLY A 34 -20.13 27.04 -15.89
N ALA A 35 -19.40 26.00 -16.30
CA ALA A 35 -19.65 24.61 -15.95
C ALA A 35 -19.54 24.31 -14.45
N VAL A 36 -18.67 25.01 -13.71
CA VAL A 36 -18.55 24.85 -12.25
C VAL A 36 -19.70 25.54 -11.49
N LYS A 37 -20.12 26.72 -11.96
CA LYS A 37 -21.13 27.54 -11.29
C LYS A 37 -22.55 27.02 -11.50
N GLN A 38 -22.87 26.48 -12.68
CA GLN A 38 -24.23 26.07 -13.02
C GLN A 38 -24.81 25.00 -12.09
N PRO A 39 -24.11 23.88 -11.77
CA PRO A 39 -24.62 22.88 -10.82
C PRO A 39 -24.86 23.45 -9.41
N HIS A 40 -24.02 24.40 -8.98
CA HIS A 40 -24.20 25.07 -7.70
C HIS A 40 -25.47 25.93 -7.70
N GLU A 41 -25.72 26.74 -8.74
CA GLU A 41 -26.93 27.56 -8.84
C GLU A 41 -28.19 26.72 -8.89
N THR A 42 -28.18 25.61 -9.64
CA THR A 42 -29.29 24.65 -9.69
C THR A 42 -29.56 24.04 -8.32
N THR A 43 -28.53 23.55 -7.65
CA THR A 43 -28.64 22.93 -6.31
C THR A 43 -29.11 23.96 -5.28
N ALA A 44 -28.62 25.21 -5.36
CA ALA A 44 -29.01 26.28 -4.45
C ALA A 44 -30.49 26.62 -4.60
N ALA A 45 -31.00 26.72 -5.83
CA ALA A 45 -32.42 26.98 -6.08
C ALA A 45 -33.33 25.89 -5.48
N ILE A 46 -32.95 24.62 -5.61
CA ILE A 46 -33.69 23.49 -5.02
C ILE A 46 -33.60 23.52 -3.49
N THR A 47 -32.42 23.83 -2.95
CA THR A 47 -32.17 23.93 -1.50
C THR A 47 -33.03 25.03 -0.87
N GLU A 48 -33.10 26.20 -1.51
CA GLU A 48 -33.99 27.28 -1.10
C GLU A 48 -35.46 26.84 -1.11
N SER A 49 -35.90 26.21 -2.21
CA SER A 49 -37.27 25.71 -2.37
C SER A 49 -37.65 24.69 -1.28
N LEU A 50 -36.72 23.81 -0.93
CA LEU A 50 -36.89 22.80 0.10
C LEU A 50 -36.99 23.41 1.51
N ILE A 51 -36.07 24.33 1.85
CA ILE A 51 -36.10 25.04 3.14
C ILE A 51 -37.37 25.88 3.27
N ASP A 52 -37.78 26.58 2.20
CA ASP A 52 -39.01 27.37 2.20
C ASP A 52 -40.24 26.46 2.44
N ALA A 53 -40.26 25.25 1.90
CA ALA A 53 -41.31 24.26 2.18
C ALA A 53 -41.31 23.78 3.64
N PHE A 54 -40.14 23.52 4.22
CA PHE A 54 -40.00 23.15 5.64
C PHE A 54 -40.53 24.25 6.56
N LEU A 55 -40.19 25.51 6.27
CA LEU A 55 -40.66 26.68 7.04
C LEU A 55 -42.16 26.91 6.88
N ASP A 56 -42.71 26.78 5.67
CA ASP A 56 -44.14 26.95 5.40
C ASP A 56 -45.00 25.93 6.18
N GLU A 57 -44.52 24.68 6.29
CA GLU A 57 -45.24 23.59 6.96
C GLU A 57 -44.81 23.36 8.42
N GLN A 58 -43.83 24.14 8.90
CA GLN A 58 -43.29 24.07 10.27
C GLN A 58 -42.78 22.67 10.64
N VAL A 59 -41.96 22.09 9.77
CA VAL A 59 -41.33 20.76 9.95
C VAL A 59 -39.82 20.85 9.76
N PHE A 60 -39.04 20.34 10.71
CA PHE A 60 -37.57 20.33 10.63
C PHE A 60 -36.90 19.26 11.52
N GLY A 61 -37.37 18.02 11.43
CA GLY A 61 -36.88 16.88 12.21
C GLY A 61 -35.89 16.02 11.43
N ASP A 62 -35.64 14.78 11.89
CA ASP A 62 -34.69 13.85 11.28
C ASP A 62 -34.85 13.69 9.76
N PRO A 63 -36.07 13.47 9.22
CA PRO A 63 -36.24 13.26 7.79
C PRO A 63 -35.95 14.52 6.97
N GLU A 64 -36.32 15.70 7.49
CA GLU A 64 -36.09 16.98 6.82
C GLU A 64 -34.60 17.33 6.78
N LEU A 65 -33.91 17.18 7.91
CA LEU A 65 -32.47 17.44 7.99
C LEU A 65 -31.67 16.43 7.15
N THR A 66 -32.07 15.15 7.14
CA THR A 66 -31.48 14.12 6.29
C THR A 66 -31.69 14.43 4.80
N ALA A 67 -32.89 14.86 4.41
CA ALA A 67 -33.19 15.21 3.03
C ALA A 67 -32.40 16.44 2.57
N LEU A 68 -32.26 17.44 3.44
CA LEU A 68 -31.43 18.62 3.19
C LEU A 68 -29.96 18.23 2.99
N GLN A 69 -29.39 17.39 3.87
CA GLN A 69 -28.02 16.91 3.71
C GLN A 69 -27.83 16.11 2.42
N SER A 70 -28.81 15.28 2.07
CA SER A 70 -28.74 14.45 0.88
C SER A 70 -28.73 15.28 -0.40
N LEU A 71 -29.49 16.38 -0.43
CA LEU A 71 -29.56 17.29 -1.58
C LEU A 71 -28.22 17.95 -1.90
N VAL A 72 -27.37 18.17 -0.88
CA VAL A 72 -26.08 18.84 -1.07
C VAL A 72 -25.00 17.90 -1.62
N GLN A 73 -25.21 16.58 -1.50
CA GLN A 73 -24.28 15.57 -2.02
C GLN A 73 -24.50 15.33 -3.51
N THR A 74 -23.41 15.17 -4.26
CA THR A 74 -23.46 14.98 -5.72
C THR A 74 -24.24 13.72 -6.12
N SER A 75 -24.81 13.73 -7.33
CA SER A 75 -25.50 12.57 -7.90
C SER A 75 -24.62 11.31 -8.04
N GLY A 76 -23.29 11.45 -8.11
CA GLY A 76 -22.36 10.31 -8.04
C GLY A 76 -22.28 9.64 -6.66
N THR A 77 -22.71 10.36 -5.62
CA THR A 77 -22.61 9.94 -4.22
C THR A 77 -23.88 9.24 -3.74
N ILE A 78 -25.02 9.95 -3.72
CA ILE A 78 -26.31 9.40 -3.30
C ILE A 78 -27.14 8.95 -4.50
N GLY A 79 -27.04 9.67 -5.61
CA GLY A 79 -27.96 9.54 -6.74
C GLY A 79 -29.18 10.44 -6.61
N ILE A 80 -29.67 10.92 -7.76
CA ILE A 80 -30.89 11.73 -7.86
C ILE A 80 -32.10 10.95 -7.30
N GLU A 81 -32.18 9.66 -7.59
CA GLU A 81 -33.28 8.78 -7.16
C GLU A 81 -33.37 8.69 -5.63
N LYS A 82 -32.27 8.31 -4.95
CA LYS A 82 -32.24 8.24 -3.49
C LYS A 82 -32.45 9.60 -2.83
N THR A 83 -31.94 10.68 -3.42
CA THR A 83 -32.24 12.03 -2.91
C THR A 83 -33.74 12.31 -2.98
N GLY A 84 -34.40 11.91 -4.07
CA GLY A 84 -35.85 11.92 -4.20
C GLY A 84 -36.55 11.08 -3.13
N GLU A 85 -36.08 9.86 -2.86
CA GLU A 85 -36.60 8.99 -1.78
C GLU A 85 -36.51 9.67 -0.40
N ARG A 86 -35.39 10.34 -0.10
CA ARG A 86 -35.22 11.09 1.15
C ARG A 86 -36.23 12.23 1.28
N ILE A 87 -36.53 12.92 0.18
CA ILE A 87 -37.58 13.94 0.16
C ILE A 87 -38.96 13.30 0.41
N GLN A 88 -39.20 12.09 -0.09
CA GLN A 88 -40.45 11.37 0.16
C GLN A 88 -40.62 10.94 1.63
N GLU A 89 -39.52 10.69 2.35
CA GLU A 89 -39.52 10.37 3.78
C GLU A 89 -39.87 11.57 4.69
N THR A 90 -39.83 12.81 4.18
CA THR A 90 -40.16 14.03 4.96
C THR A 90 -41.62 14.08 5.41
N ARG A 91 -41.94 14.95 6.37
CA ARG A 91 -43.29 15.25 6.85
C ARG A 91 -44.04 16.26 5.97
N LEU A 92 -43.43 16.72 4.87
CA LEU A 92 -44.06 17.63 3.92
C LEU A 92 -45.32 17.03 3.28
N SER A 93 -46.23 17.91 2.87
CA SER A 93 -47.38 17.54 2.05
C SER A 93 -46.98 16.92 0.70
N ALA A 94 -47.81 16.03 0.18
CA ALA A 94 -47.54 15.32 -1.07
C ALA A 94 -47.30 16.28 -2.27
N GLU A 95 -48.02 17.40 -2.33
CA GLU A 95 -47.86 18.42 -3.38
C GLU A 95 -46.47 19.09 -3.34
N ARG A 96 -45.98 19.40 -2.14
CA ARG A 96 -44.63 19.97 -1.96
C ARG A 96 -43.55 18.97 -2.31
N LYS A 97 -43.68 17.72 -1.85
CA LYS A 97 -42.75 16.63 -2.20
C LYS A 97 -42.63 16.43 -3.70
N GLU A 98 -43.76 16.32 -4.40
CA GLU A 98 -43.78 16.14 -5.86
C GLU A 98 -43.13 17.32 -6.59
N THR A 99 -43.36 18.54 -6.11
CA THR A 99 -42.73 19.74 -6.68
C THR A 99 -41.20 19.70 -6.55
N ILE A 100 -40.68 19.39 -5.36
CA ILE A 100 -39.23 19.32 -5.13
C ILE A 100 -38.59 18.16 -5.91
N VAL A 101 -39.19 16.97 -5.86
CA VAL A 101 -38.67 15.80 -6.59
C VAL A 101 -38.65 16.08 -8.09
N SER A 102 -39.68 16.71 -8.66
CA SER A 102 -39.68 17.10 -10.07
C SER A 102 -38.57 18.09 -10.41
N GLN A 103 -38.23 19.03 -9.50
CA GLN A 103 -37.10 19.94 -9.71
C GLN A 103 -35.77 19.17 -9.76
N ILE A 104 -35.56 18.21 -8.85
CA ILE A 104 -34.35 17.36 -8.81
C ILE A 104 -34.26 16.48 -10.07
N GLU A 105 -35.35 15.82 -10.46
CA GLU A 105 -35.38 14.95 -11.66
C GLU A 105 -35.19 15.73 -12.96
N SER A 106 -35.60 17.00 -12.99
CA SER A 106 -35.40 17.88 -14.15
C SER A 106 -34.00 18.46 -14.27
N ALA A 107 -33.18 18.34 -13.23
CA ALA A 107 -31.82 18.85 -13.20
C ALA A 107 -30.83 17.81 -13.76
N ASP A 108 -29.93 18.25 -14.64
CA ASP A 108 -28.87 17.39 -15.19
C ASP A 108 -27.91 16.89 -14.11
N THR A 109 -27.61 17.76 -13.13
CA THR A 109 -26.76 17.46 -11.96
C THR A 109 -27.27 18.20 -10.74
N VAL A 110 -27.20 17.54 -9.58
CA VAL A 110 -27.55 18.10 -8.27
C VAL A 110 -26.46 17.71 -7.27
N GLY A 111 -26.22 18.59 -6.31
CA GLY A 111 -25.19 18.45 -5.28
C GLY A 111 -23.88 19.11 -5.66
N ILE A 112 -23.12 19.52 -4.65
CA ILE A 112 -21.87 20.28 -4.80
C ILE A 112 -20.67 19.63 -4.11
N VAL A 113 -20.89 18.69 -3.18
CA VAL A 113 -19.83 18.00 -2.45
C VAL A 113 -20.03 16.47 -2.52
N GLY A 114 -18.94 15.70 -2.42
CA GLY A 114 -19.00 14.26 -2.22
C GLY A 114 -19.17 13.89 -0.74
N GLY A 115 -19.23 12.60 -0.41
CA GLY A 115 -19.19 12.11 0.97
C GLY A 115 -20.07 10.89 1.22
N THR A 116 -20.34 10.56 2.48
CA THR A 116 -21.28 9.48 2.84
C THR A 116 -22.57 10.05 3.41
N ALA A 117 -23.71 9.53 2.97
CA ALA A 117 -25.02 9.99 3.40
C ALA A 117 -25.51 9.26 4.65
N TYR A 118 -25.09 9.73 5.82
CA TYR A 118 -25.67 9.28 7.08
C TYR A 118 -27.04 9.93 7.30
N ARG A 119 -27.95 9.23 7.97
CA ARG A 119 -29.21 9.83 8.42
C ARG A 119 -28.92 10.78 9.57
N ALA A 120 -29.38 12.02 9.46
CA ALA A 120 -29.25 13.01 10.52
C ALA A 120 -30.26 12.75 11.65
N THR A 121 -29.91 13.19 12.86
CA THR A 121 -30.79 13.08 14.03
C THR A 121 -30.92 14.43 14.72
N VAL A 122 -32.17 14.83 14.95
CA VAL A 122 -32.58 16.00 15.73
C VAL A 122 -33.04 15.49 17.10
N PRO A 123 -32.36 15.87 18.20
CA PRO A 123 -32.53 15.20 19.50
C PRO A 123 -33.90 15.40 20.14
N ASP A 124 -34.54 16.56 19.95
CA ASP A 124 -35.82 16.89 20.58
C ASP A 124 -36.61 17.96 19.80
N GLU A 125 -37.88 18.16 20.19
CA GLU A 125 -38.78 19.15 19.60
C GLU A 125 -38.29 20.61 19.84
N GLU A 126 -37.50 20.86 20.88
CA GLU A 126 -36.93 22.19 21.17
C GLU A 126 -35.84 22.54 20.14
N THR A 127 -35.01 21.55 19.78
CA THR A 127 -33.99 21.67 18.73
C THR A 127 -34.63 21.82 17.36
N GLU A 128 -35.72 21.10 17.07
CA GLU A 128 -36.52 21.29 15.85
C GLU A 128 -37.06 22.74 15.75
N ALA A 129 -37.63 23.27 16.83
CA ALA A 129 -38.10 24.66 16.87
C ALA A 129 -36.96 25.68 16.66
N THR A 130 -35.80 25.39 17.23
CA THR A 130 -34.59 26.22 17.07
C THR A 130 -34.10 26.21 15.63
N LEU A 131 -34.09 25.04 14.95
CA LEU A 131 -33.75 24.94 13.53
C LEU A 131 -34.71 25.76 12.67
N LEU A 132 -36.02 25.71 12.93
CA LEU A 132 -37.01 26.53 12.22
C LEU A 132 -36.74 28.04 12.38
N GLU A 133 -36.41 28.50 13.59
CA GLU A 133 -36.08 29.91 13.85
C GLU A 133 -34.79 30.35 13.13
N ILE A 134 -33.75 29.53 13.20
CA ILE A 134 -32.48 29.76 12.51
C ILE A 134 -32.70 29.85 11.01
N PHE A 135 -33.32 28.83 10.39
CA PHE A 135 -33.52 28.83 8.93
C PHE A 135 -34.51 29.91 8.48
N SER A 136 -35.48 30.30 9.31
CA SER A 136 -36.32 31.47 9.04
C SER A 136 -35.49 32.75 8.97
N THR A 137 -34.56 32.93 9.91
CA THR A 137 -33.63 34.06 9.93
C THR A 137 -32.68 34.04 8.72
N LEU A 138 -32.17 32.87 8.34
CA LEU A 138 -31.33 32.73 7.14
C LEU A 138 -32.12 33.04 5.86
N ARG A 139 -33.39 32.66 5.75
CA ARG A 139 -34.21 32.95 4.56
C ARG A 139 -34.72 34.39 4.48
N ASP A 140 -34.74 35.13 5.59
CA ASP A 140 -35.16 36.54 5.57
C ASP A 140 -34.09 37.43 4.93
N LYS A 141 -34.37 37.94 3.73
CA LYS A 141 -33.48 38.82 2.96
C LYS A 141 -33.30 40.21 3.59
N THR A 142 -34.09 40.57 4.61
CA THR A 142 -34.03 41.87 5.29
C THR A 142 -33.10 41.91 6.50
N VAL A 143 -32.62 40.75 6.97
CA VAL A 143 -31.74 40.68 8.14
C VAL A 143 -30.34 41.21 7.83
N THR A 144 -29.76 41.89 8.82
CA THR A 144 -28.38 42.37 8.79
C THR A 144 -27.39 41.22 8.72
N VAL A 145 -26.17 41.47 8.22
CA VAL A 145 -25.11 40.45 8.15
C VAL A 145 -24.78 39.90 9.53
N GLU A 146 -24.77 40.76 10.55
CA GLU A 146 -24.47 40.38 11.94
C GLU A 146 -25.53 39.43 12.53
N ALA A 147 -26.80 39.66 12.19
CA ALA A 147 -27.91 38.78 12.62
C ALA A 147 -27.82 37.42 11.93
N ARG A 148 -27.46 37.39 10.64
CA ARG A 148 -27.23 36.16 9.90
C ARG A 148 -26.03 35.38 10.44
N ASP A 149 -24.93 36.07 10.71
CA ASP A 149 -23.73 35.47 11.31
C ASP A 149 -24.05 34.89 12.69
N THR A 150 -24.92 35.54 13.46
CA THR A 150 -25.39 35.03 14.77
C THR A 150 -26.21 33.74 14.60
N ALA A 151 -27.17 33.71 13.67
CA ALA A 151 -27.96 32.50 13.39
C ALA A 151 -27.09 31.32 12.91
N VAL A 152 -26.02 31.59 12.14
CA VAL A 152 -25.07 30.55 11.73
C VAL A 152 -24.24 30.04 12.91
N LYS A 153 -23.82 30.91 13.84
CA LYS A 153 -23.14 30.47 15.07
C LYS A 153 -24.02 29.58 15.93
N GLU A 154 -25.30 29.93 16.04
CA GLU A 154 -26.29 29.13 16.76
C GLU A 154 -26.47 27.77 16.08
N LEU A 155 -26.60 27.72 14.74
CA LEU A 155 -26.70 26.47 13.98
C LEU A 155 -25.51 25.53 14.23
N LEU A 156 -24.29 26.09 14.20
CA LEU A 156 -23.05 25.33 14.38
C LEU A 156 -22.81 24.88 15.83
N ALA A 157 -23.54 25.45 16.79
CA ALA A 157 -23.47 25.09 18.20
C ALA A 157 -24.52 24.03 18.59
N LEU A 158 -25.45 23.69 17.70
CA LEU A 158 -26.44 22.64 17.96
C LEU A 158 -25.78 21.25 17.95
N ASP A 159 -26.16 20.41 18.92
CA ASP A 159 -25.77 19.01 18.99
C ASP A 159 -26.70 18.16 18.12
N LEU A 160 -26.32 18.00 16.85
CA LEU A 160 -27.10 17.29 15.84
C LEU A 160 -26.40 15.99 15.46
N GLY A 161 -27.11 14.86 15.56
CA GLY A 161 -26.55 13.55 15.25
C GLY A 161 -26.22 13.41 13.76
N ASN A 162 -25.00 12.94 13.46
CA ASN A 162 -24.47 12.77 12.10
C ASN A 162 -24.47 14.08 11.27
N VAL A 163 -24.42 15.23 11.92
CA VAL A 163 -24.30 16.54 11.27
C VAL A 163 -23.02 17.19 11.75
N GLY A 164 -22.19 17.63 10.81
CA GLY A 164 -20.91 18.27 11.12
C GLY A 164 -20.64 19.43 10.18
N LEU A 165 -19.46 20.02 10.30
CA LEU A 165 -19.07 21.17 9.48
C LEU A 165 -19.03 20.82 7.98
N GLY A 166 -18.61 19.59 7.65
CA GLY A 166 -18.56 19.08 6.27
C GLY A 166 -19.92 18.92 5.61
N THR A 167 -21.02 18.82 6.37
CA THR A 167 -22.39 18.77 5.83
C THR A 167 -23.14 20.09 5.99
N THR A 168 -22.79 20.90 6.99
CA THR A 168 -23.45 22.19 7.27
C THR A 168 -22.87 23.32 6.42
N SER A 169 -21.55 23.43 6.28
CA SER A 169 -20.91 24.49 5.50
C SER A 169 -21.29 24.48 4.00
N PRO A 170 -21.51 23.34 3.33
CA PRO A 170 -22.07 23.32 1.99
C PRO A 170 -23.48 23.92 1.88
N VAL A 171 -24.37 23.64 2.85
CA VAL A 171 -25.71 24.26 2.90
C VAL A 171 -25.59 25.78 3.02
N LEU A 172 -24.69 26.26 3.89
CA LEU A 172 -24.43 27.69 4.07
C LEU A 172 -23.88 28.34 2.80
N CYS A 173 -22.97 27.67 2.09
CA CYS A 173 -22.43 28.15 0.82
C CYS A 173 -23.51 28.19 -0.29
N LEU A 174 -24.40 27.21 -0.35
CA LEU A 174 -25.52 27.23 -1.31
C LEU A 174 -26.43 28.44 -1.09
N LEU A 175 -26.71 28.77 0.17
CA LEU A 175 -27.54 29.92 0.53
C LEU A 175 -26.81 31.27 0.39
N PHE A 176 -25.51 31.32 0.71
CA PHE A 176 -24.72 32.55 0.74
C PHE A 176 -23.31 32.34 0.18
N PRO A 177 -23.17 32.13 -1.14
CA PRO A 177 -21.92 31.71 -1.77
C PRO A 177 -20.79 32.74 -1.74
N THR A 178 -21.07 33.99 -1.35
CA THR A 178 -20.06 35.06 -1.25
C THR A 178 -19.61 35.34 0.18
N ARG A 179 -20.27 34.73 1.19
CA ARG A 179 -19.99 34.94 2.61
C ARG A 179 -19.49 33.69 3.33
N TYR A 180 -20.08 32.53 3.05
CA TYR A 180 -19.78 31.30 3.78
C TYR A 180 -19.06 30.30 2.88
N PRO A 181 -17.80 29.93 3.19
CA PRO A 181 -17.05 28.94 2.44
C PRO A 181 -17.48 27.52 2.79
N ILE A 182 -17.19 26.60 1.88
CA ILE A 182 -17.28 25.17 2.11
C ILE A 182 -16.01 24.74 2.85
N VAL A 183 -16.17 24.04 3.96
CA VAL A 183 -15.08 23.50 4.77
C VAL A 183 -15.26 21.99 4.87
N ASN A 184 -14.37 21.28 4.19
CA ASN A 184 -14.29 19.83 4.10
C ASN A 184 -12.81 19.39 4.06
N ALA A 185 -12.56 18.09 4.11
CA ALA A 185 -11.20 17.53 4.07
C ALA A 185 -10.40 17.99 2.85
N GLN A 186 -11.03 18.15 1.68
CA GLN A 186 -10.34 18.61 0.47
C GLN A 186 -9.85 20.06 0.61
N THR A 187 -10.71 20.98 1.06
CA THR A 187 -10.34 22.38 1.29
C THR A 187 -9.30 22.54 2.40
N GLU A 188 -9.37 21.73 3.46
CA GLU A 188 -8.39 21.73 4.54
C GLU A 188 -7.01 21.30 4.03
N THR A 189 -6.94 20.15 3.35
CA THR A 189 -5.69 19.58 2.86
C THR A 189 -5.02 20.50 1.84
N THR A 190 -5.76 20.96 0.83
CA THR A 190 -5.19 21.78 -0.25
C THR A 190 -4.73 23.14 0.26
N LEU A 191 -5.53 23.81 1.10
CA LEU A 191 -5.13 25.10 1.65
C LEU A 191 -4.01 24.98 2.67
N ALA A 192 -3.95 23.88 3.45
CA ALA A 192 -2.83 23.64 4.34
C ALA A 192 -1.51 23.51 3.57
N ALA A 193 -1.53 22.79 2.44
CA ALA A 193 -0.37 22.68 1.55
C ALA A 193 0.02 24.03 0.92
N CYS A 194 -0.97 24.78 0.40
CA CYS A 194 -0.73 26.09 -0.22
C CYS A 194 -0.14 27.11 0.78
N LEU A 195 -0.71 27.19 1.98
CA LEU A 195 -0.34 28.18 2.99
C LEU A 195 0.83 27.72 3.87
N GLY A 196 1.15 26.42 3.89
CA GLY A 196 2.17 25.84 4.76
C GLY A 196 1.77 25.84 6.25
N ARG A 197 0.48 25.85 6.56
CA ARG A 197 -0.04 25.86 7.95
C ARG A 197 -1.38 25.14 8.05
N LYS A 198 -1.69 24.56 9.21
CA LYS A 198 -3.00 23.94 9.44
C LYS A 198 -4.12 24.97 9.35
N ILE A 199 -5.24 24.53 8.79
CA ILE A 199 -6.44 25.35 8.61
C ILE A 199 -7.43 25.00 9.73
N PRO A 200 -7.99 25.98 10.46
CA PRO A 200 -9.04 25.70 11.42
C PRO A 200 -10.26 25.08 10.73
N SER A 201 -10.68 23.89 11.18
CA SER A 201 -11.74 23.10 10.55
C SER A 201 -12.83 22.64 11.53
N THR A 202 -12.87 23.21 12.74
CA THR A 202 -13.93 22.93 13.73
C THR A 202 -15.11 23.90 13.60
N SER A 203 -16.31 23.47 14.00
CA SER A 203 -17.50 24.34 14.04
C SER A 203 -17.28 25.61 14.88
N SER A 204 -16.52 25.49 15.97
CA SER A 204 -16.21 26.61 16.87
C SER A 204 -15.30 27.68 16.24
N GLU A 205 -14.46 27.28 15.29
CA GLU A 205 -13.50 28.14 14.61
C GLU A 205 -14.00 28.62 13.24
N TYR A 206 -15.19 28.21 12.81
CA TYR A 206 -15.69 28.44 11.45
C TYR A 206 -15.62 29.91 10.99
N PHE A 207 -15.88 30.88 11.87
CA PHE A 207 -15.78 32.29 11.50
C PHE A 207 -14.34 32.77 11.32
N ALA A 208 -13.38 32.22 12.07
CA ALA A 208 -11.97 32.44 11.80
C ALA A 208 -11.57 31.82 10.45
N THR A 209 -12.12 30.65 10.13
CA THR A 209 -11.97 30.01 8.81
C THR A 209 -12.57 30.87 7.70
N VAL A 210 -13.74 31.49 7.93
CA VAL A 210 -14.39 32.38 6.95
C VAL A 210 -13.53 33.60 6.65
N ASP A 211 -12.95 34.22 7.69
CA ASP A 211 -12.06 35.37 7.54
C ASP A 211 -10.80 34.96 6.75
N LEU A 212 -10.19 33.83 7.11
CA LEU A 212 -9.04 33.27 6.39
C LEU A 212 -9.36 32.96 4.93
N PHE A 213 -10.48 32.29 4.64
CA PHE A 213 -10.85 31.93 3.26
C PHE A 213 -11.17 33.18 2.43
N THR A 214 -11.72 34.22 3.05
CA THR A 214 -11.96 35.52 2.41
C THR A 214 -10.63 36.19 2.05
N GLU A 215 -9.68 36.20 2.98
CA GLU A 215 -8.32 36.70 2.74
C GLU A 215 -7.64 35.92 1.61
N VAL A 216 -7.64 34.58 1.67
CA VAL A 216 -7.10 33.70 0.62
C VAL A 216 -7.76 33.97 -0.73
N ARG A 217 -9.09 34.07 -0.76
CA ARG A 217 -9.86 34.35 -1.99
C ARG A 217 -9.43 35.67 -2.61
N ASP A 218 -9.42 36.74 -1.81
CA ASP A 218 -9.16 38.10 -2.28
C ASP A 218 -7.69 38.31 -2.63
N GLU A 219 -6.77 37.68 -1.90
CA GLU A 219 -5.33 37.82 -2.12
C GLU A 219 -4.77 36.90 -3.20
N LEU A 220 -5.28 35.69 -3.35
CA LEU A 220 -4.86 34.78 -4.43
C LEU A 220 -5.68 34.98 -5.72
N GLY A 221 -6.65 35.88 -5.70
CA GLY A 221 -7.40 36.31 -6.87
C GLY A 221 -8.51 35.34 -7.29
N PHE A 222 -9.02 34.51 -6.38
CA PHE A 222 -10.21 33.70 -6.66
C PHE A 222 -11.43 34.60 -6.91
N ARG A 223 -12.44 34.04 -7.57
CA ARG A 223 -13.72 34.74 -7.80
C ARG A 223 -14.44 34.94 -6.47
N GLU A 224 -15.28 35.97 -6.37
CA GLU A 224 -16.05 36.31 -5.16
C GLU A 224 -16.87 35.11 -4.62
N HIS A 225 -17.31 34.23 -5.51
CA HIS A 225 -18.07 33.03 -5.21
C HIS A 225 -17.17 31.90 -4.68
N PHE A 226 -17.36 31.47 -3.43
CA PHE A 226 -16.50 30.49 -2.74
C PHE A 226 -16.42 29.12 -3.41
N ARG A 227 -17.44 28.72 -4.18
CA ARG A 227 -17.37 27.52 -5.04
C ARG A 227 -16.19 27.53 -6.02
N HIS A 228 -15.66 28.69 -6.42
CA HIS A 228 -14.45 28.76 -7.25
C HIS A 228 -13.23 28.26 -6.49
N LEU A 229 -13.05 28.71 -5.24
CA LEU A 229 -11.99 28.27 -4.35
C LEU A 229 -12.12 26.80 -3.94
N ASP A 230 -13.33 26.37 -3.58
CA ASP A 230 -13.59 24.97 -3.20
C ASP A 230 -13.41 24.00 -4.37
N ASN A 231 -13.86 24.36 -5.58
CA ASN A 231 -13.63 23.52 -6.76
C ASN A 231 -12.16 23.48 -7.20
N PHE A 232 -11.40 24.57 -7.00
CA PHE A 232 -9.94 24.54 -7.11
C PHE A 232 -9.33 23.52 -6.14
N CYS A 233 -9.76 23.53 -4.87
CA CYS A 233 -9.24 22.58 -3.88
C CYS A 233 -9.54 21.14 -4.27
N TYR A 234 -10.75 20.87 -4.77
CA TYR A 234 -11.11 19.56 -5.33
C TYR A 234 -10.24 19.18 -6.53
N TRP A 235 -10.06 20.06 -7.52
CA TRP A 235 -9.26 19.80 -8.72
C TRP A 235 -7.78 19.53 -8.40
N ALA A 236 -7.20 20.33 -7.49
CA ALA A 236 -5.81 20.20 -7.07
C ALA A 236 -5.53 18.86 -6.38
N ASN A 237 -6.50 18.36 -5.60
CA ASN A 237 -6.36 17.12 -4.84
C ASN A 237 -6.78 15.87 -5.62
N SER A 238 -7.71 15.99 -6.59
CA SER A 238 -8.28 14.81 -7.27
C SER A 238 -7.67 14.50 -8.64
N GLN A 239 -7.12 15.49 -9.35
CA GLN A 239 -6.77 15.30 -10.77
C GLN A 239 -5.33 15.63 -11.14
N THR A 240 -4.53 16.19 -10.23
CA THR A 240 -3.28 16.86 -10.63
C THR A 240 -2.09 16.67 -9.69
N GLU A 241 -2.20 15.88 -8.61
CA GLU A 241 -1.12 15.63 -7.63
C GLU A 241 -0.46 16.94 -7.10
N ILE A 242 -1.16 18.09 -7.20
CA ILE A 242 -0.63 19.41 -6.85
C ILE A 242 -0.37 19.52 -5.35
N VAL A 243 -1.22 18.88 -4.55
CA VAL A 243 -1.08 18.86 -3.08
C VAL A 243 0.20 18.12 -2.70
N ASP A 244 0.45 16.96 -3.32
CA ASP A 244 1.67 16.20 -3.10
C ASP A 244 2.90 16.97 -3.57
N TRP A 245 2.80 17.66 -4.71
CA TRP A 245 3.85 18.56 -5.19
C TRP A 245 4.16 19.68 -4.19
N LEU A 246 3.13 20.37 -3.68
CA LEU A 246 3.27 21.46 -2.71
C LEU A 246 3.93 21.00 -1.40
N ASN A 247 3.71 19.74 -1.02
CA ASN A 247 4.26 19.14 0.20
C ASN A 247 5.68 18.59 0.00
N ALA A 248 5.97 17.99 -1.16
CA ALA A 248 7.26 17.38 -1.48
C ALA A 248 8.35 18.43 -1.78
N HIS A 249 7.96 19.61 -2.24
CA HIS A 249 8.91 20.67 -2.60
C HIS A 249 9.06 21.67 -1.45
N ASN A 250 10.29 21.91 -1.00
CA ASN A 250 10.58 22.95 -0.01
C ASN A 250 10.49 24.36 -0.65
N ILE A 251 9.27 24.77 -1.03
CA ILE A 251 8.97 25.98 -1.82
C ILE A 251 9.55 27.23 -1.17
N SER A 252 9.49 27.31 0.17
CA SER A 252 9.99 28.44 0.93
C SER A 252 11.48 28.71 0.67
N ASP A 253 12.27 27.66 0.45
CA ASP A 253 13.73 27.72 0.28
C ASP A 253 14.18 27.40 -1.16
N ARG A 254 13.25 27.39 -2.12
CA ARG A 254 13.56 27.02 -3.51
C ARG A 254 14.37 28.12 -4.21
N VAL A 255 15.53 27.75 -4.75
CA VAL A 255 16.48 28.65 -5.44
C VAL A 255 16.83 28.07 -6.81
N ALA A 256 16.99 28.94 -7.82
CA ALA A 256 17.56 28.59 -9.11
C ALA A 256 18.94 29.24 -9.30
N LEU A 257 19.89 28.53 -9.90
CA LEU A 257 21.21 29.06 -10.25
C LEU A 257 21.13 29.84 -11.57
N VAL A 258 21.94 30.88 -11.70
CA VAL A 258 22.05 31.67 -12.93
C VAL A 258 23.26 31.20 -13.74
N ALA A 259 23.01 30.89 -15.01
CA ALA A 259 24.05 30.60 -15.99
C ALA A 259 24.19 31.76 -16.97
N ASP A 260 25.34 32.44 -16.94
CA ASP A 260 25.67 33.50 -17.89
C ASP A 260 26.22 32.89 -19.19
N VAL A 261 25.45 33.01 -20.28
CA VAL A 261 25.72 32.40 -21.59
C VAL A 261 26.71 33.27 -22.37
N ASP A 262 27.97 33.28 -21.94
CA ASP A 262 29.14 33.93 -22.58
C ASP A 262 28.97 35.45 -22.89
N ALA A 263 29.39 36.29 -21.92
CA ALA A 263 29.39 37.76 -21.96
C ALA A 263 30.37 38.40 -22.99
N GLY A 264 30.53 37.80 -24.16
CA GLY A 264 31.42 38.24 -25.25
C GLY A 264 30.94 37.96 -26.68
N ALA A 265 29.75 37.36 -26.85
CA ALA A 265 29.12 37.19 -28.17
C ALA A 265 28.51 38.51 -28.71
N ASP A 266 28.26 38.59 -30.02
CA ASP A 266 27.69 39.78 -30.67
C ASP A 266 26.14 39.82 -30.60
N ASP A 267 25.47 38.67 -30.46
CA ASP A 267 24.01 38.56 -30.37
C ASP A 267 23.54 37.33 -29.55
N PRO A 268 22.35 37.37 -28.92
CA PRO A 268 21.86 36.30 -28.05
C PRO A 268 21.56 34.97 -28.76
N GLU A 269 21.12 35.01 -30.03
CA GLU A 269 20.75 33.80 -30.79
C GLU A 269 21.98 32.95 -31.10
N SER A 270 23.07 33.58 -31.54
CA SER A 270 24.32 32.89 -31.82
C SER A 270 25.02 32.41 -30.55
N ALA A 271 24.95 33.16 -29.46
CA ALA A 271 25.41 32.73 -28.14
C ALA A 271 24.66 31.49 -27.67
N TRP A 272 23.32 31.53 -27.71
CA TRP A 272 22.46 30.43 -27.28
C TRP A 272 22.64 29.16 -28.11
N ALA A 273 22.66 29.28 -29.44
CA ALA A 273 22.86 28.12 -30.33
C ALA A 273 24.22 27.45 -30.11
N ALA A 274 25.29 28.23 -29.93
CA ALA A 274 26.61 27.70 -29.62
C ALA A 274 26.66 27.02 -28.23
N TRP A 275 25.84 27.48 -27.28
CA TRP A 275 25.82 26.99 -25.91
C TRP A 275 24.99 25.70 -25.77
N GLN A 276 23.86 25.59 -26.48
CA GLN A 276 23.01 24.38 -26.52
C GLN A 276 23.75 23.16 -27.09
N ASP A 277 24.57 23.35 -28.13
CA ASP A 277 25.31 22.25 -28.78
C ASP A 277 26.41 21.65 -27.89
N ASN A 278 26.84 22.35 -26.83
CA ASN A 278 27.96 21.93 -25.99
C ASN A 278 27.56 21.56 -24.55
N ALA A 279 26.35 21.89 -24.08
CA ALA A 279 25.87 21.61 -22.72
C ALA A 279 26.86 22.01 -21.60
N VAL A 280 27.40 23.25 -21.66
CA VAL A 280 28.48 23.69 -20.76
C VAL A 280 28.06 24.84 -19.87
N TRP A 281 27.80 24.59 -18.59
CA TRP A 281 27.92 25.62 -17.56
C TRP A 281 29.38 25.72 -17.06
N THR A 282 30.06 26.83 -17.35
CA THR A 282 31.40 27.12 -16.80
C THR A 282 31.31 27.99 -15.55
N THR A 283 31.94 27.59 -14.45
CA THR A 283 32.11 28.47 -13.28
C THR A 283 32.91 29.73 -13.67
N PRO A 284 32.50 30.94 -13.24
CA PRO A 284 33.35 32.12 -13.37
C PRO A 284 34.71 31.88 -12.68
N ASP A 285 35.78 32.42 -13.25
CA ASP A 285 37.19 32.35 -12.82
C ASP A 285 37.46 32.66 -11.32
N SER A 286 36.46 33.07 -10.53
CA SER A 286 36.57 33.33 -9.09
C SER A 286 36.26 32.14 -8.17
N ALA A 287 35.70 31.02 -8.66
CA ALA A 287 35.40 29.85 -7.83
C ALA A 287 36.62 28.94 -7.58
N VAL A 288 37.63 28.97 -8.47
CA VAL A 288 38.83 28.11 -8.39
C VAL A 288 39.86 28.62 -7.36
N ALA A 289 39.70 29.83 -6.82
CA ALA A 289 40.64 30.39 -5.85
C ALA A 289 40.41 29.94 -4.40
N ALA A 290 39.37 29.15 -4.11
CA ALA A 290 38.95 28.83 -2.74
C ALA A 290 38.89 27.33 -2.40
N SER A 291 39.86 26.51 -2.84
CA SER A 291 40.08 25.19 -2.24
C SER A 291 41.51 24.66 -2.46
N SER A 292 42.50 25.38 -1.93
CA SER A 292 43.82 24.81 -1.64
C SER A 292 43.84 24.12 -0.26
N GLN A 293 42.81 23.31 0.01
CA GLN A 293 42.79 22.33 1.09
C GLN A 293 42.29 21.00 0.51
N GLU A 294 43.17 20.00 0.55
CA GLU A 294 42.84 18.60 0.28
C GLU A 294 41.68 18.20 1.20
N ASN A 295 40.59 17.71 0.61
CA ASN A 295 39.27 17.39 1.18
C ASN A 295 38.20 18.50 1.11
N SER A 296 37.76 18.84 -0.11
CA SER A 296 36.39 19.32 -0.35
C SER A 296 35.97 19.05 -1.80
N SER A 297 35.16 18.02 -2.02
CA SER A 297 34.37 17.86 -3.25
C SER A 297 33.21 18.85 -3.18
N SER A 298 33.36 20.08 -3.69
CA SER A 298 32.25 21.05 -3.60
C SER A 298 32.28 22.08 -4.73
N THR A 299 31.81 21.69 -5.91
CA THR A 299 31.18 22.63 -6.85
C THR A 299 29.75 22.99 -6.38
N GLY A 300 29.18 22.28 -5.40
CA GLY A 300 27.92 22.64 -4.74
C GLY A 300 26.66 22.41 -5.57
N ILE A 301 26.77 21.78 -6.74
CA ILE A 301 25.66 21.51 -7.66
C ILE A 301 25.31 20.03 -7.58
N SER A 302 24.05 19.73 -7.24
CA SER A 302 23.51 18.36 -7.20
C SER A 302 22.58 18.13 -8.39
N PRO A 303 22.44 16.89 -8.91
CA PRO A 303 21.40 16.55 -9.86
C PRO A 303 20.01 17.05 -9.42
N GLY A 304 19.20 17.51 -10.36
CA GLY A 304 17.90 18.13 -10.06
C GLY A 304 17.97 19.59 -9.59
N THR A 305 19.10 20.29 -9.75
CA THR A 305 19.24 21.73 -9.48
C THR A 305 18.65 22.54 -10.63
N LEU A 306 17.84 23.56 -10.31
CA LEU A 306 17.27 24.48 -11.29
C LEU A 306 18.32 25.46 -11.81
N LEU A 307 18.32 25.67 -13.13
CA LEU A 307 19.18 26.61 -13.85
C LEU A 307 18.36 27.55 -14.71
N VAL A 308 18.71 28.83 -14.68
CA VAL A 308 18.17 29.87 -15.56
C VAL A 308 19.31 30.42 -16.41
N ALA A 309 19.24 30.19 -17.72
CA ALA A 309 20.18 30.75 -18.67
C ALA A 309 19.86 32.22 -18.95
N VAL A 310 20.88 33.07 -18.83
CA VAL A 310 20.76 34.52 -18.99
C VAL A 310 21.85 35.03 -19.93
N TYR A 311 21.50 35.99 -20.79
CA TYR A 311 22.43 36.75 -21.62
C TYR A 311 22.11 38.24 -21.54
N ASP A 312 23.04 39.07 -21.05
CA ASP A 312 22.85 40.52 -20.88
C ASP A 312 21.47 40.85 -20.24
N ASP A 313 21.17 40.20 -19.11
CA ASP A 313 19.91 40.28 -18.35
C ASP A 313 18.68 39.60 -18.99
N HIS A 314 18.76 39.09 -20.22
CA HIS A 314 17.66 38.40 -20.91
C HIS A 314 17.60 36.92 -20.56
N VAL A 315 16.41 36.42 -20.24
CA VAL A 315 16.20 34.99 -19.96
C VAL A 315 16.11 34.21 -21.29
N LEU A 316 17.04 33.27 -21.49
CA LEU A 316 17.14 32.44 -22.69
C LEU A 316 16.49 31.06 -22.50
N GLY A 317 16.50 30.53 -21.29
CA GLY A 317 15.89 29.24 -20.99
C GLY A 317 15.90 28.88 -19.51
N ILE A 318 15.09 27.88 -19.17
CA ILE A 318 15.05 27.28 -17.83
C ILE A 318 15.28 25.78 -17.99
N GLY A 319 16.22 25.24 -17.22
CA GLY A 319 16.63 23.84 -17.28
C GLY A 319 16.97 23.27 -15.92
N VAL A 320 17.29 21.98 -15.90
CA VAL A 320 17.60 21.20 -14.70
C VAL A 320 18.91 20.45 -14.93
N THR A 321 19.82 20.49 -13.96
CA THR A 321 21.09 19.73 -14.03
C THR A 321 20.83 18.23 -13.98
N ASP A 322 21.42 17.46 -14.88
CA ASP A 322 21.19 16.02 -14.99
C ASP A 322 21.91 15.18 -13.90
N SER A 323 21.68 13.86 -13.90
CA SER A 323 22.31 12.88 -13.01
C SER A 323 23.79 12.63 -13.31
N THR A 324 24.26 12.95 -14.52
CA THR A 324 25.64 12.71 -14.96
C THR A 324 26.60 13.87 -14.68
N ALA A 325 26.13 14.90 -13.96
CA ALA A 325 26.87 16.08 -13.53
C ALA A 325 28.11 15.79 -12.66
N LYS A 326 29.13 15.15 -13.23
CA LYS A 326 30.51 15.10 -12.72
C LYS A 326 31.33 16.11 -13.50
N ALA A 327 32.13 16.90 -12.80
CA ALA A 327 33.05 17.83 -13.44
C ALA A 327 34.02 17.05 -14.35
N VAL A 328 33.84 17.17 -15.68
CA VAL A 328 34.76 16.57 -16.64
C VAL A 328 35.94 17.52 -16.84
N GLU A 329 37.12 17.15 -16.36
CA GLU A 329 38.36 17.82 -16.78
C GLU A 329 38.63 17.51 -18.26
N SER A 330 38.46 18.51 -19.12
CA SER A 330 38.85 18.40 -20.53
C SER A 330 40.36 18.18 -20.64
N THR A 331 40.76 17.12 -21.35
CA THR A 331 42.17 16.79 -21.62
C THR A 331 42.75 17.48 -22.85
N ASP A 332 42.02 18.41 -23.48
CA ASP A 332 42.49 19.07 -24.69
C ASP A 332 43.35 20.30 -24.38
N THR A 333 44.59 20.24 -24.88
CA THR A 333 45.64 21.23 -24.63
C THR A 333 45.27 22.62 -25.16
N GLY A 334 45.06 23.60 -24.28
CA GLY A 334 45.40 25.00 -24.60
C GLY A 334 44.53 26.16 -24.12
N SER A 335 43.36 25.96 -23.52
CA SER A 335 42.54 27.10 -23.07
C SER A 335 41.53 26.72 -21.98
N LEU A 336 41.67 27.36 -20.80
CA LEU A 336 40.72 27.48 -19.69
C LEU A 336 40.11 26.16 -19.16
N GLU A 337 40.41 25.85 -17.90
CA GLU A 337 39.82 24.77 -17.11
C GLU A 337 38.31 24.98 -16.95
N ASN A 338 37.53 24.61 -17.96
CA ASN A 338 36.09 24.72 -17.96
C ASN A 338 35.47 23.41 -17.47
N THR A 339 34.88 23.43 -16.28
CA THR A 339 33.98 22.36 -15.82
C THR A 339 32.74 22.37 -16.72
N GLN A 340 32.32 21.22 -17.25
CA GLN A 340 31.07 21.08 -17.99
C GLN A 340 30.04 20.36 -17.11
N VAL A 341 28.83 20.91 -17.00
CA VAL A 341 27.70 20.28 -16.29
C VAL A 341 26.57 20.13 -17.30
N PRO A 342 26.09 18.91 -17.58
CA PRO A 342 24.98 18.72 -18.51
C PRO A 342 23.67 19.20 -17.90
N VAL A 343 22.82 19.78 -18.75
CA VAL A 343 21.56 20.42 -18.35
C VAL A 343 20.47 20.00 -19.33
N GLU A 344 19.36 19.49 -18.79
CA GLU A 344 18.13 19.26 -19.54
C GLU A 344 17.32 20.56 -19.59
N TRP A 345 17.17 21.15 -20.78
CA TRP A 345 16.44 22.41 -20.97
C TRP A 345 14.94 22.14 -21.13
N CYS A 346 14.16 22.53 -20.12
CA CYS A 346 12.70 22.39 -20.11
C CYS A 346 12.02 23.46 -20.97
N LEU A 347 12.54 24.69 -20.92
CA LEU A 347 12.02 25.83 -21.68
C LEU A 347 13.16 26.58 -22.36
N THR A 348 12.93 26.96 -23.61
CA THR A 348 13.88 27.73 -24.42
C THR A 348 13.14 28.85 -25.15
N PHE A 349 13.69 30.05 -25.14
CA PHE A 349 13.08 31.22 -25.75
C PHE A 349 13.91 31.65 -26.96
N SER A 350 13.33 31.54 -28.16
CA SER A 350 14.03 31.83 -29.43
C SER A 350 14.03 33.33 -29.80
N GLU A 351 13.09 34.12 -29.28
CA GLU A 351 13.05 35.58 -29.40
C GLU A 351 12.85 36.16 -27.99
N ALA A 352 13.65 37.17 -27.62
CA ALA A 352 13.81 37.66 -26.26
C ALA A 352 12.46 37.99 -25.57
N PRO A 353 12.04 37.27 -24.51
CA PRO A 353 10.75 37.57 -23.92
C PRO A 353 10.84 38.79 -23.02
N GLN A 354 11.81 38.88 -22.10
CA GLN A 354 12.00 39.97 -21.13
C GLN A 354 13.38 39.91 -20.47
N THR A 355 13.79 41.01 -19.84
CA THR A 355 14.93 41.03 -18.92
C THR A 355 14.51 40.64 -17.50
N LEU A 356 15.41 40.06 -16.69
CA LEU A 356 15.14 39.80 -15.27
C LEU A 356 14.78 41.09 -14.52
N SER A 357 15.37 42.22 -14.92
CA SER A 357 15.01 43.55 -14.42
C SER A 357 13.55 43.93 -14.70
N ASP A 358 13.05 43.69 -15.92
CA ASP A 358 11.65 43.95 -16.28
C ASP A 358 10.68 43.05 -15.52
N LEU A 359 11.10 41.83 -15.21
CA LEU A 359 10.35 40.86 -14.40
C LEU A 359 10.45 41.16 -12.88
N GLY A 360 11.24 42.16 -12.48
CA GLY A 360 11.47 42.51 -11.08
C GLY A 360 12.13 41.40 -10.27
N ILE A 361 12.96 40.59 -10.94
CA ILE A 361 13.76 39.51 -10.37
C ILE A 361 15.17 40.05 -10.13
N LYS A 362 15.71 39.82 -8.93
CA LYS A 362 17.07 40.20 -8.59
C LYS A 362 17.96 38.97 -8.58
N ILE A 363 19.11 39.09 -9.20
CA ILE A 363 20.21 38.15 -9.04
C ILE A 363 20.89 38.49 -7.72
N GLU A 364 21.04 37.50 -6.85
CA GLU A 364 21.81 37.60 -5.62
C GLU A 364 23.13 36.86 -5.80
N ASN A 365 24.24 37.56 -5.58
CA ASN A 365 25.56 36.96 -5.54
C ASN A 365 25.71 36.30 -4.17
N ALA A 366 25.78 34.97 -4.15
CA ALA A 366 26.17 34.25 -2.94
C ALA A 366 27.63 34.60 -2.57
N ASP A 367 27.98 34.46 -1.28
CA ASP A 367 29.29 34.87 -0.73
C ASP A 367 30.49 34.40 -1.58
N ALA A 368 31.60 35.14 -1.48
CA ALA A 368 32.79 35.03 -2.33
C ALA A 368 33.13 33.59 -2.79
N GLY A 369 32.81 33.28 -4.05
CA GLY A 369 33.12 32.00 -4.71
C GLY A 369 31.91 31.15 -5.11
N ALA A 370 30.68 31.51 -4.73
CA ALA A 370 29.47 30.77 -5.11
C ALA A 370 28.78 31.34 -6.39
N PRO A 371 28.04 30.49 -7.15
CA PRO A 371 27.34 30.93 -8.35
C PRO A 371 26.19 31.89 -8.01
N ASP A 372 25.86 32.75 -8.97
CA ASP A 372 24.75 33.69 -8.89
C ASP A 372 23.40 32.96 -8.78
N GLN A 373 22.46 33.50 -8.00
CA GLN A 373 21.23 32.82 -7.61
C GLN A 373 19.98 33.68 -7.78
N ILE A 374 18.87 33.03 -8.12
CA ILE A 374 17.51 33.57 -8.07
C ILE A 374 16.76 32.84 -6.96
N ARG A 375 16.62 33.49 -5.80
CA ARG A 375 15.84 32.95 -4.66
C ARG A 375 14.33 33.07 -4.84
N SER A 376 13.89 33.93 -5.76
CA SER A 376 12.48 34.16 -6.07
C SER A 376 12.07 33.44 -7.36
N PHE A 377 12.42 32.16 -7.51
CA PHE A 377 12.12 31.39 -8.72
C PHE A 377 10.61 31.33 -8.99
N GLU A 378 9.80 31.17 -7.94
CA GLU A 378 8.34 31.15 -8.08
C GLU A 378 7.76 32.47 -8.58
N LYS A 379 8.40 33.59 -8.22
CA LYS A 379 8.06 34.91 -8.78
C LYS A 379 8.38 34.97 -10.27
N LEU A 380 9.53 34.43 -10.70
CA LEU A 380 9.91 34.35 -12.11
C LEU A 380 8.88 33.50 -12.88
N ARG A 381 8.57 32.29 -12.39
CA ARG A 381 7.56 31.40 -12.98
C ARG A 381 6.21 32.07 -13.13
N TRP A 382 5.75 32.77 -12.09
CA TRP A 382 4.51 33.53 -12.13
C TRP A 382 4.52 34.67 -13.16
N GLN A 383 5.62 35.44 -13.25
CA GLN A 383 5.72 36.55 -14.18
C GLN A 383 5.75 36.10 -15.64
N LEU A 384 6.45 34.99 -15.94
CA LEU A 384 6.43 34.39 -17.29
C LEU A 384 5.01 34.00 -17.72
N LEU A 385 4.22 33.47 -16.78
CA LEU A 385 2.80 33.18 -17.03
C LEU A 385 1.96 34.44 -17.25
N GLN A 386 2.12 35.47 -16.42
CA GLN A 386 1.32 36.71 -16.53
C GLN A 386 1.56 37.47 -17.83
N GLN A 387 2.75 37.32 -18.41
CA GLN A 387 3.10 37.94 -19.68
C GLN A 387 2.79 37.07 -20.89
N GLU A 388 2.13 35.92 -20.68
CA GLU A 388 1.77 34.95 -21.73
C GLU A 388 3.00 34.45 -22.52
N VAL A 389 4.18 34.44 -21.87
CA VAL A 389 5.43 33.95 -22.45
C VAL A 389 5.47 32.42 -22.51
N ALA A 390 4.90 31.77 -21.50
CA ALA A 390 4.75 30.33 -21.42
C ALA A 390 3.39 29.96 -20.81
N SER A 391 2.83 28.83 -21.24
CA SER A 391 1.62 28.27 -20.64
C SER A 391 1.91 27.65 -19.27
N PRO A 392 0.92 27.51 -18.39
CA PRO A 392 1.08 26.80 -17.12
C PRO A 392 1.57 25.36 -17.30
N ALA A 393 1.11 24.65 -18.33
CA ALA A 393 1.51 23.28 -18.60
C ALA A 393 3.02 23.19 -18.91
N GLU A 394 3.52 24.07 -19.77
CA GLU A 394 4.96 24.19 -20.09
C GLU A 394 5.80 24.54 -18.86
N LEU A 395 5.33 25.45 -18.02
CA LEU A 395 6.00 25.82 -16.76
C LEU A 395 5.93 24.70 -15.71
N PHE A 396 4.91 23.84 -15.76
CA PHE A 396 4.78 22.70 -14.86
C PHE A 396 5.67 21.51 -15.29
N THR A 397 5.97 21.37 -16.58
CA THR A 397 6.92 20.34 -17.09
C THR A 397 8.30 20.41 -16.43
N ILE A 398 8.73 21.61 -16.01
CA ILE A 398 9.98 21.80 -15.24
C ILE A 398 10.01 20.87 -14.02
N GLU A 399 8.87 20.68 -13.36
CA GLU A 399 8.75 19.86 -12.16
C GLU A 399 8.87 18.37 -12.46
N THR A 400 8.30 17.94 -13.59
CA THR A 400 8.47 16.58 -14.10
C THR A 400 9.95 16.27 -14.27
N VAL A 401 10.71 17.15 -14.92
CA VAL A 401 12.16 16.96 -15.13
C VAL A 401 12.94 16.95 -13.81
N VAL A 402 12.62 17.86 -12.87
CA VAL A 402 13.24 17.86 -11.52
C VAL A 402 13.01 16.54 -10.77
N ALA A 403 11.81 15.98 -10.85
CA ALA A 403 11.46 14.74 -10.17
C ALA A 403 12.21 13.53 -10.74
N HIS A 404 12.23 13.39 -12.07
CA HIS A 404 12.96 12.31 -12.76
C HIS A 404 14.46 12.36 -12.42
N THR A 405 15.06 13.55 -12.49
CA THR A 405 16.50 13.71 -12.28
C THR A 405 16.94 13.44 -10.83
N ARG A 406 16.06 13.68 -9.86
CA ARG A 406 16.34 13.37 -8.44
C ARG A 406 16.26 11.88 -8.15
N ALA A 407 15.33 11.16 -8.77
CA ALA A 407 15.20 9.70 -8.62
C ALA A 407 16.48 9.00 -9.10
N ASP A 408 16.98 9.36 -10.28
CA ASP A 408 18.22 8.82 -10.86
C ASP A 408 19.45 9.09 -9.97
N SER A 409 19.47 10.17 -9.19
CA SER A 409 20.60 10.54 -8.32
C SER A 409 20.65 9.79 -6.99
N ILE A 410 19.55 9.14 -6.58
CA ILE A 410 19.44 8.39 -5.32
C ILE A 410 19.97 6.96 -5.52
N GLU A 411 19.82 6.38 -6.70
CA GLU A 411 20.35 5.05 -7.05
C GLU A 411 21.88 5.02 -7.16
N ASP A 412 22.53 6.18 -7.31
CA ASP A 412 23.97 6.32 -7.58
C ASP A 412 24.81 6.66 -6.32
N ARG A 413 24.24 6.55 -5.11
CA ARG A 413 24.98 6.74 -3.84
C ARG A 413 25.43 5.42 -3.24
N ASP A 414 26.66 5.03 -3.58
CA ASP A 414 27.47 4.06 -2.82
C ASP A 414 27.42 4.36 -1.31
N ILE A 415 26.90 3.40 -0.54
CA ILE A 415 26.98 3.37 0.92
C ILE A 415 28.43 2.98 1.29
N ASP A 416 29.31 3.98 1.41
CA ASP A 416 30.67 3.78 1.90
C ASP A 416 30.65 3.60 3.43
N ALA A 417 30.95 2.38 3.85
CA ALA A 417 30.94 1.95 5.23
C ALA A 417 32.21 2.39 5.96
N THR A 418 32.27 3.61 6.53
CA THR A 418 33.22 3.92 7.63
C THR A 418 32.83 5.19 8.41
N ASP A 419 32.06 5.05 9.49
CA ASP A 419 32.43 5.70 10.77
C ASP A 419 31.59 5.14 11.93
N LYS A 420 32.17 4.21 12.69
CA LYS A 420 31.71 3.85 14.04
C LYS A 420 32.61 4.58 15.03
N SER A 421 32.07 5.57 15.75
CA SER A 421 32.62 5.96 17.05
C SER A 421 31.53 6.15 18.10
N ASP A 422 31.54 5.20 19.03
CA ASP A 422 31.22 5.28 20.45
C ASP A 422 30.01 6.09 20.95
N THR A 423 28.97 5.36 21.39
CA THR A 423 28.54 5.43 22.80
C THR A 423 27.70 4.20 23.22
N THR A 424 28.39 3.24 23.82
CA THR A 424 28.01 2.39 24.97
C THR A 424 26.52 2.16 25.33
N GLY A 425 26.08 0.90 25.23
CA GLY A 425 25.75 0.10 26.40
C GLY A 425 24.29 -0.37 26.59
N GLY A 426 24.06 -1.68 26.45
CA GLY A 426 22.88 -2.38 26.99
C GLY A 426 22.61 -3.73 26.34
N GLU A 427 23.33 -4.79 26.76
CA GLU A 427 23.03 -6.18 26.38
C GLU A 427 21.73 -6.68 27.04
N SER A 428 20.86 -7.32 26.27
CA SER A 428 19.96 -8.37 26.78
C SER A 428 19.88 -9.49 25.75
N GLY A 429 20.43 -10.65 26.11
CA GLY A 429 20.33 -11.88 25.34
C GLY A 429 18.91 -12.44 25.38
N GLY A 430 18.37 -12.77 24.20
CA GLY A 430 17.19 -13.60 24.03
C GLY A 430 17.60 -14.99 23.54
N THR A 431 17.17 -16.01 24.25
CA THR A 431 17.17 -17.43 23.86
C THR A 431 16.36 -17.62 22.56
N PRO A 432 16.68 -18.57 21.67
CA PRO A 432 15.96 -18.73 20.42
C PRO A 432 14.56 -19.30 20.69
N THR A 433 13.54 -18.60 20.21
CA THR A 433 12.13 -19.00 20.27
C THR A 433 11.89 -20.16 19.31
N GLN A 434 11.35 -21.26 19.83
CA GLN A 434 10.93 -22.44 19.09
C GLN A 434 9.71 -22.07 18.23
N ILE A 435 9.81 -22.16 16.91
CA ILE A 435 8.73 -21.83 15.96
C ILE A 435 7.82 -23.05 15.86
N ASP A 436 6.59 -22.93 16.37
CA ASP A 436 5.52 -23.90 16.18
C ASP A 436 4.98 -23.80 14.74
N ARG A 437 4.88 -24.93 14.03
CA ARG A 437 4.45 -25.01 12.63
C ARG A 437 3.23 -25.91 12.51
N SER A 438 2.06 -25.28 12.47
CA SER A 438 0.94 -25.74 11.66
C SER A 438 0.68 -24.63 10.62
N GLU A 439 0.49 -24.99 9.35
CA GLU A 439 0.19 -24.12 8.18
C GLU A 439 1.39 -23.70 7.30
N THR A 440 1.86 -24.64 6.45
CA THR A 440 2.20 -24.44 5.02
C THR A 440 2.60 -25.81 4.48
N ASP A 441 1.89 -26.34 3.50
CA ASP A 441 2.10 -27.69 2.95
C ASP A 441 3.33 -27.78 2.01
N THR A 442 4.35 -26.93 2.22
CA THR A 442 5.60 -26.88 1.45
C THR A 442 6.78 -27.22 2.37
N PRO A 443 7.52 -28.33 2.11
CA PRO A 443 8.64 -28.75 2.95
C PRO A 443 9.79 -27.75 2.88
N ARG A 444 10.45 -27.46 4.02
CA ARG A 444 11.67 -26.63 4.01
C ARG A 444 12.77 -27.38 3.29
N VAL A 445 13.70 -26.63 2.70
CA VAL A 445 14.95 -27.19 2.19
C VAL A 445 16.10 -26.81 3.10
N TRP A 446 16.86 -27.82 3.50
CA TRP A 446 18.05 -27.71 4.33
C TRP A 446 19.27 -28.15 3.53
N ILE A 447 20.40 -27.46 3.67
CA ILE A 447 21.65 -27.81 3.02
C ILE A 447 22.60 -28.38 4.06
N GLU A 448 22.88 -29.67 3.94
CA GLU A 448 23.95 -30.32 4.70
C GLU A 448 25.27 -30.19 3.94
N LYS A 449 26.23 -29.50 4.55
CA LYS A 449 27.61 -29.45 4.10
C LYS A 449 28.39 -30.55 4.81
N SER A 450 28.83 -31.57 4.09
CA SER A 450 29.65 -32.63 4.70
C SER A 450 30.70 -33.21 3.74
N ASP A 451 31.63 -33.96 4.31
CA ASP A 451 32.59 -34.76 3.56
C ASP A 451 32.01 -36.16 3.41
N HIS A 452 31.61 -36.54 2.19
CA HIS A 452 30.99 -37.84 1.91
C HIS A 452 32.01 -38.98 1.89
N SER A 453 33.32 -38.68 1.91
CA SER A 453 34.40 -39.68 1.93
C SER A 453 34.72 -40.21 3.33
N ARG A 454 34.09 -39.65 4.37
CA ARG A 454 34.20 -40.06 5.76
C ARG A 454 33.82 -41.55 5.94
N PRO A 455 34.64 -42.38 6.64
CA PRO A 455 34.36 -43.82 6.78
C PRO A 455 32.99 -44.13 7.40
N ASP A 456 32.57 -43.29 8.33
CA ASP A 456 31.27 -43.36 9.02
C ASP A 456 30.06 -43.08 8.13
N ARG A 457 30.27 -42.46 6.97
CA ARG A 457 29.23 -42.27 5.96
C ARG A 457 28.96 -43.52 5.11
N SER A 458 29.64 -44.62 5.40
CA SER A 458 29.42 -45.94 4.77
C SER A 458 28.84 -46.98 5.74
N GLU A 459 28.55 -46.59 6.98
CA GLU A 459 27.99 -47.47 8.01
C GLU A 459 26.45 -47.51 7.90
N ASP A 460 25.87 -48.72 7.89
CA ASP A 460 24.44 -48.93 7.69
C ASP A 460 23.60 -48.16 8.73
N GLY A 461 22.69 -47.32 8.23
CA GLY A 461 21.81 -46.47 9.03
C GLY A 461 22.45 -45.16 9.51
N TRP A 462 23.69 -44.87 9.13
CA TRP A 462 24.42 -43.63 9.41
C TRP A 462 25.02 -43.00 8.15
N GLY A 463 24.78 -43.62 6.99
CA GLY A 463 25.37 -43.25 5.72
C GLY A 463 24.82 -41.96 5.10
N VAL A 464 25.48 -41.52 4.02
CA VAL A 464 25.01 -40.39 3.19
C VAL A 464 23.60 -40.69 2.69
N GLY A 465 22.66 -39.75 2.91
CA GLY A 465 21.27 -39.93 2.51
C GLY A 465 20.44 -40.87 3.40
N GLU A 466 21.03 -41.49 4.43
CA GLU A 466 20.31 -42.35 5.38
C GLU A 466 20.06 -41.66 6.73
N ALA A 467 20.99 -40.80 7.18
CA ALA A 467 20.80 -40.05 8.42
C ALA A 467 21.60 -38.74 8.48
N LEU A 468 20.99 -37.70 9.05
CA LEU A 468 21.71 -36.55 9.63
C LEU A 468 22.04 -36.85 11.08
N TRP A 469 23.26 -36.53 11.52
CA TRP A 469 23.64 -36.72 12.91
C TRP A 469 24.76 -35.79 13.36
N CYS A 470 24.80 -35.49 14.67
CA CYS A 470 25.89 -34.73 15.30
C CYS A 470 25.96 -34.93 16.81
N PRO A 471 27.08 -34.62 17.48
CA PRO A 471 27.11 -34.53 18.94
C PRO A 471 26.27 -33.34 19.44
N GLN A 472 25.50 -33.54 20.53
CA GLN A 472 24.67 -32.48 21.13
C GLN A 472 25.51 -31.30 21.66
N ARG A 473 26.74 -31.59 22.10
CA ARG A 473 27.67 -30.61 22.66
C ARG A 473 29.05 -30.76 22.06
N LYS A 474 29.72 -29.62 21.88
CA LYS A 474 31.14 -29.56 21.54
C LYS A 474 31.97 -30.11 22.72
N THR A 475 33.22 -30.45 22.44
CA THR A 475 34.16 -31.02 23.43
C THR A 475 34.41 -30.10 24.62
N ASN A 476 34.23 -28.79 24.46
CA ASN A 476 34.32 -27.78 25.53
C ASN A 476 33.01 -27.61 26.34
N GLY A 477 31.98 -28.42 26.11
CA GLY A 477 30.69 -28.40 26.82
C GLY A 477 29.64 -27.42 26.27
N THR A 478 29.99 -26.59 25.28
CA THR A 478 29.06 -25.64 24.64
C THR A 478 28.18 -26.33 23.59
N GLN A 479 26.94 -25.86 23.43
CA GLN A 479 26.00 -26.40 22.44
C GLN A 479 26.48 -26.07 21.01
N SER A 480 26.28 -26.99 20.07
CA SER A 480 26.67 -26.77 18.67
C SER A 480 25.55 -26.05 17.92
N VAL A 481 25.90 -25.09 17.05
CA VAL A 481 24.90 -24.45 16.17
C VAL A 481 24.23 -25.49 15.26
N TYR A 482 24.97 -26.52 14.85
CA TYR A 482 24.44 -27.64 14.07
C TYR A 482 23.43 -28.47 14.88
N SER A 483 23.68 -28.70 16.18
CA SER A 483 22.74 -29.45 17.02
C SER A 483 21.43 -28.69 17.24
N THR A 484 21.49 -27.36 17.38
CA THR A 484 20.29 -26.52 17.49
C THR A 484 19.48 -26.53 16.20
N LYS A 485 20.13 -26.39 15.04
CA LYS A 485 19.43 -26.44 13.74
C LYS A 485 18.83 -27.81 13.42
N MET A 486 19.43 -28.91 13.89
CA MET A 486 18.83 -30.24 13.74
C MET A 486 17.49 -30.37 14.47
N GLU A 487 17.30 -29.70 15.62
CA GLU A 487 16.03 -29.74 16.36
C GLU A 487 14.89 -29.04 15.58
N GLU A 488 15.22 -28.18 14.62
CA GLU A 488 14.26 -27.45 13.78
C GLU A 488 13.78 -28.23 12.54
N ILE A 489 14.42 -29.37 12.21
CA ILE A 489 14.04 -30.20 11.05
C ILE A 489 12.81 -31.03 11.40
N MET A 490 11.78 -30.93 10.56
CA MET A 490 10.52 -31.67 10.69
C MET A 490 10.44 -32.82 9.69
N PRO A 491 9.68 -33.90 9.99
CA PRO A 491 9.39 -34.93 9.00
C PRO A 491 8.78 -34.32 7.72
N GLY A 492 9.25 -34.74 6.55
CA GLY A 492 8.84 -34.22 5.25
C GLY A 492 9.76 -33.14 4.67
N ASP A 493 10.56 -32.46 5.50
CA ASP A 493 11.56 -31.49 5.03
C ASP A 493 12.59 -32.16 4.09
N ILE A 494 13.10 -31.40 3.12
CA ILE A 494 14.09 -31.87 2.15
C ILE A 494 15.48 -31.48 2.64
N VAL A 495 16.40 -32.44 2.59
CA VAL A 495 17.81 -32.27 2.93
C VAL A 495 18.64 -32.44 1.66
N LEU A 496 19.20 -31.33 1.18
CA LEU A 496 20.12 -31.27 0.06
C LEU A 496 21.55 -31.48 0.53
N LEU A 497 22.26 -32.40 -0.12
CA LEU A 497 23.61 -32.81 0.27
C LEU A 497 24.65 -32.09 -0.58
N LEU A 498 25.52 -31.33 0.08
CA LEU A 498 26.63 -30.58 -0.52
C LEU A 498 27.96 -31.18 -0.05
N ASP A 499 28.66 -31.83 -0.97
CA ASP A 499 30.01 -32.35 -0.73
C ASP A 499 31.04 -31.20 -0.76
N GLN A 500 31.77 -31.03 0.35
CA GLN A 500 32.73 -29.95 0.49
C GLN A 500 34.01 -30.14 -0.33
N ASP A 501 34.46 -31.39 -0.51
CA ASP A 501 35.69 -31.72 -1.23
C ASP A 501 35.47 -31.64 -2.74
N GLU A 502 34.31 -32.13 -3.20
CA GLU A 502 33.94 -32.05 -4.61
C GLU A 502 33.37 -30.69 -5.01
N ARG A 503 32.96 -29.87 -4.04
CA ARG A 503 32.26 -28.59 -4.25
C ARG A 503 31.07 -28.74 -5.19
N ALA A 504 30.24 -29.75 -4.92
CA ALA A 504 29.07 -30.06 -5.74
C ALA A 504 27.92 -30.57 -4.86
N PHE A 505 26.69 -30.29 -5.27
CA PHE A 505 25.51 -30.93 -4.71
C PHE A 505 25.42 -32.35 -5.30
N THR A 506 25.35 -33.35 -4.43
CA THR A 506 25.45 -34.76 -4.85
C THR A 506 24.09 -35.46 -4.88
N GLY A 507 23.11 -34.95 -4.13
CA GLY A 507 21.78 -35.53 -4.07
C GLY A 507 20.92 -34.88 -2.98
N PHE A 508 19.71 -35.39 -2.80
CA PHE A 508 18.79 -34.95 -1.75
C PHE A 508 18.07 -36.14 -1.12
N ALA A 509 17.55 -35.95 0.10
CA ALA A 509 16.68 -36.90 0.79
C ALA A 509 15.55 -36.16 1.52
N ARG A 510 14.56 -36.90 2.01
CA ARG A 510 13.50 -36.36 2.88
C ARG A 510 13.75 -36.77 4.33
N ALA A 511 13.46 -35.87 5.27
CA ALA A 511 13.49 -36.20 6.68
C ALA A 511 12.33 -37.15 7.01
N ALA A 512 12.64 -38.38 7.42
CA ALA A 512 11.64 -39.40 7.75
C ALA A 512 11.09 -39.24 9.18
N SER A 513 11.82 -38.53 10.04
CA SER A 513 11.51 -38.39 11.46
C SER A 513 12.00 -37.05 12.00
N GLN A 514 11.42 -36.63 13.13
CA GLN A 514 11.95 -35.50 13.89
C GLN A 514 13.27 -35.90 14.56
N CYS A 515 14.07 -34.89 14.89
CA CYS A 515 15.31 -35.06 15.64
C CYS A 515 15.11 -35.85 16.93
N ARG A 516 15.94 -36.89 17.12
CA ARG A 516 15.90 -37.76 18.30
C ARG A 516 17.28 -37.91 18.91
N GLU A 517 17.30 -38.08 20.23
CA GLU A 517 18.52 -38.34 20.99
C GLU A 517 19.09 -39.73 20.65
N SER A 518 20.40 -39.80 20.51
CA SER A 518 21.17 -41.00 20.21
C SER A 518 22.59 -40.87 20.78
N TYR A 519 23.51 -41.75 20.37
CA TYR A 519 24.92 -41.67 20.72
C TYR A 519 25.78 -41.59 19.46
N CYS A 520 26.92 -40.91 19.53
CA CYS A 520 27.87 -40.87 18.43
C CYS A 520 28.31 -42.29 18.06
N LEU A 521 28.48 -42.52 16.76
CA LEU A 521 28.92 -43.82 16.25
C LEU A 521 30.35 -44.11 16.73
N GLU A 522 30.57 -45.31 17.27
CA GLU A 522 31.85 -45.72 17.85
C GLU A 522 32.96 -45.72 16.79
N GLY A 523 34.11 -45.12 17.10
CA GLY A 523 35.27 -45.06 16.20
C GLY A 523 35.23 -43.95 15.15
N THR A 524 34.33 -42.97 15.31
CA THR A 524 34.27 -41.74 14.49
C THR A 524 35.05 -40.61 15.13
N SER A 525 35.47 -39.60 14.36
CA SER A 525 36.18 -38.44 14.91
C SER A 525 35.37 -37.72 15.99
N TRP A 526 34.03 -37.69 15.87
CA TRP A 526 33.15 -37.12 16.88
C TRP A 526 33.01 -37.99 18.15
N ASP A 527 33.35 -39.27 18.09
CA ASP A 527 33.35 -40.19 19.23
C ASP A 527 34.75 -40.41 19.83
N GLU A 528 35.82 -40.11 19.09
CA GLU A 528 37.20 -40.21 19.58
C GLU A 528 37.73 -38.87 20.11
N ASP A 529 37.43 -37.75 19.45
CA ASP A 529 38.00 -36.45 19.78
C ASP A 529 37.32 -35.82 21.01
N GLY A 530 38.09 -35.73 22.11
CA GLY A 530 37.70 -35.05 23.35
C GLY A 530 36.81 -35.86 24.29
N VAL A 531 36.42 -37.09 23.93
CA VAL A 531 35.50 -37.93 24.71
C VAL A 531 36.11 -38.40 26.04
N SER A 532 37.39 -38.76 26.05
CA SER A 532 38.12 -39.08 27.28
C SER A 532 38.27 -37.88 28.23
N GLU A 533 38.35 -36.66 27.70
CA GLU A 533 38.41 -35.42 28.49
C GLU A 533 37.05 -35.06 29.12
N MET A 534 35.95 -35.52 28.52
CA MET A 534 34.59 -35.44 29.04
C MET A 534 34.26 -36.56 30.05
N GLY A 535 35.18 -37.51 30.27
CA GLY A 535 35.00 -38.63 31.21
C GLY A 535 34.08 -39.74 30.72
N LEU A 536 33.90 -39.86 29.39
CA LEU A 536 33.05 -40.85 28.73
C LEU A 536 33.92 -41.91 28.01
N GLU A 537 33.38 -43.11 27.81
CA GLU A 537 34.00 -44.14 26.94
C GLU A 537 33.50 -43.97 25.48
N PRO A 538 34.24 -44.47 24.47
CA PRO A 538 33.79 -44.49 23.08
C PRO A 538 32.40 -45.12 22.94
N GLY A 539 31.55 -44.52 22.11
CA GLY A 539 30.15 -44.88 21.88
C GLY A 539 29.17 -44.36 22.94
N GLN A 540 29.63 -43.54 23.90
CA GLN A 540 28.78 -42.98 24.98
C GLN A 540 28.54 -41.47 24.87
N ARG A 541 29.02 -40.81 23.81
CA ARG A 541 28.80 -39.37 23.63
C ARG A 541 27.41 -39.10 23.09
N ASP A 542 26.64 -38.25 23.78
CA ASP A 542 25.28 -37.90 23.35
C ASP A 542 25.26 -37.19 21.99
N ALA A 543 24.34 -37.64 21.14
CA ALA A 543 24.17 -37.18 19.77
C ALA A 543 22.69 -36.92 19.45
N TYR A 544 22.47 -36.12 18.41
CA TYR A 544 21.21 -36.05 17.70
C TYR A 544 21.29 -36.83 16.41
N LYS A 545 20.18 -37.48 16.05
CA LYS A 545 20.03 -38.22 14.80
C LYS A 545 18.65 -37.98 14.19
N ILE A 546 18.60 -37.77 12.88
CA ILE A 546 17.39 -37.74 12.06
C ILE A 546 17.55 -38.82 11.00
N GLU A 547 16.56 -39.71 10.88
CA GLU A 547 16.51 -40.66 9.76
C GLU A 547 16.05 -39.95 8.49
N LEU A 548 16.71 -40.26 7.39
CA LEU A 548 16.35 -39.77 6.07
C LEU A 548 15.75 -40.92 5.24
N GLU A 549 14.82 -40.58 4.37
CA GLU A 549 14.19 -41.49 3.42
C GLU A 549 14.16 -40.88 2.02
N ALA A 550 13.76 -41.67 1.02
CA ALA A 550 13.67 -41.24 -0.37
C ALA A 550 14.96 -40.57 -0.90
N TYR A 551 16.13 -41.09 -0.50
CA TYR A 551 17.41 -40.58 -0.97
C TYR A 551 17.53 -40.74 -2.49
N HIS A 552 17.82 -39.63 -3.15
CA HIS A 552 18.07 -39.54 -4.57
C HIS A 552 19.46 -38.95 -4.79
N GLU A 553 20.37 -39.76 -5.33
CA GLU A 553 21.69 -39.31 -5.79
C GLU A 553 21.59 -38.79 -7.23
N PHE A 554 22.12 -37.60 -7.48
CA PHE A 554 22.11 -37.01 -8.81
C PHE A 554 23.00 -37.82 -9.77
N ALA A 555 22.48 -38.10 -10.97
CA ALA A 555 23.19 -38.86 -11.99
C ALA A 555 24.56 -38.24 -12.36
N THR A 556 24.65 -36.91 -12.29
CA THR A 556 25.90 -36.15 -12.26
C THR A 556 25.83 -35.12 -11.14
N HIS A 557 26.87 -35.03 -10.30
CA HIS A 557 26.89 -34.04 -9.23
C HIS A 557 26.84 -32.62 -9.80
N LEU A 558 25.96 -31.78 -9.25
CA LEU A 558 25.75 -30.40 -9.69
C LEU A 558 26.84 -29.50 -9.09
N PRO A 559 27.79 -28.96 -9.88
CA PRO A 559 28.84 -28.10 -9.35
C PRO A 559 28.26 -26.86 -8.68
N VAL A 560 28.82 -26.45 -7.55
CA VAL A 560 28.35 -25.26 -6.83
C VAL A 560 28.44 -24.01 -7.70
N ASN A 561 29.43 -23.92 -8.59
CA ASN A 561 29.58 -22.77 -9.49
C ASN A 561 28.52 -22.74 -10.59
N ASP A 562 27.80 -23.83 -10.84
CA ASP A 562 26.68 -23.85 -11.78
C ASP A 562 25.40 -23.30 -11.12
N VAL A 563 25.40 -23.19 -9.78
CA VAL A 563 24.35 -22.52 -8.99
C VAL A 563 24.78 -21.10 -8.59
N LEU A 564 26.01 -20.94 -8.10
CA LEU A 564 26.57 -19.67 -7.63
C LEU A 564 27.38 -18.99 -8.74
N ASN A 565 26.66 -18.46 -9.73
CA ASN A 565 27.26 -17.73 -10.85
C ASN A 565 26.44 -16.49 -11.20
N THR A 566 26.97 -15.73 -12.15
CA THR A 566 26.40 -14.48 -12.65
C THR A 566 25.04 -14.66 -13.32
N THR A 567 24.67 -15.87 -13.78
CA THR A 567 23.37 -16.15 -14.39
C THR A 567 22.22 -15.95 -13.40
N TYR A 568 22.47 -16.20 -12.11
CA TYR A 568 21.46 -16.09 -11.06
C TYR A 568 21.71 -14.90 -10.12
N GLU A 569 22.55 -13.95 -10.49
CA GLU A 569 23.06 -12.94 -9.58
C GLU A 569 21.98 -12.03 -8.98
N ASP A 570 20.98 -11.65 -9.77
CA ASP A 570 19.83 -10.85 -9.33
C ASP A 570 19.00 -11.53 -8.23
N ARG A 571 19.05 -12.87 -8.18
CA ARG A 571 18.36 -13.67 -7.15
C ARG A 571 19.28 -14.05 -6.00
N LEU A 572 20.60 -14.06 -6.22
CA LEU A 572 21.60 -14.45 -5.21
C LEU A 572 22.11 -13.27 -4.39
N TYR A 573 22.29 -12.08 -4.98
CA TYR A 573 22.81 -10.91 -4.26
C TYR A 573 21.87 -10.38 -3.18
N PRO A 574 20.55 -10.25 -3.39
CA PRO A 574 19.64 -9.85 -2.32
C PRO A 574 19.71 -10.80 -1.11
N LEU A 575 19.97 -12.09 -1.35
CA LEU A 575 20.10 -13.11 -0.30
C LEU A 575 21.45 -13.07 0.42
N ALA A 576 22.51 -12.59 -0.25
CA ALA A 576 23.83 -12.39 0.35
C ALA A 576 23.96 -11.04 1.08
N ASP A 577 23.09 -10.08 0.75
CA ASP A 577 23.11 -8.71 1.27
C ASP A 577 22.11 -8.46 2.40
N GLY A 578 21.05 -9.27 2.49
CA GLY A 578 20.04 -9.15 3.54
C GLY A 578 20.52 -9.63 4.91
N ASP A 579 20.13 -8.92 5.97
CA ASP A 579 20.32 -9.33 7.37
C ASP A 579 19.34 -10.45 7.81
N GLU A 580 18.43 -10.85 6.92
CA GLU A 580 17.26 -11.71 7.20
C GLU A 580 17.55 -13.22 7.11
N TYR A 581 18.56 -13.66 6.32
CA TYR A 581 18.88 -15.08 6.12
C TYR A 581 20.38 -15.38 6.20
N ASN A 582 20.78 -16.42 6.95
CA ASN A 582 22.17 -16.86 7.05
C ASN A 582 22.49 -17.91 5.97
N VAL A 583 22.61 -17.50 4.71
CA VAL A 583 22.76 -18.37 3.54
C VAL A 583 24.15 -19.01 3.39
N VAL A 584 24.26 -20.06 2.57
CA VAL A 584 25.48 -20.87 2.43
C VAL A 584 26.64 -20.20 1.69
N PHE A 585 26.45 -19.00 1.13
CA PHE A 585 27.40 -18.26 0.28
C PHE A 585 27.50 -16.77 0.67
N ASN A 586 28.56 -16.08 0.23
CA ASN A 586 28.78 -14.64 0.45
C ASN A 586 28.53 -13.81 -0.82
N ARG A 587 28.62 -12.49 -0.67
CA ARG A 587 28.48 -11.50 -1.77
C ARG A 587 29.41 -11.71 -2.95
N ASN A 588 30.50 -12.47 -2.80
CA ASN A 588 31.37 -12.83 -3.92
C ASN A 588 30.99 -14.18 -4.55
N LEU A 589 29.77 -14.67 -4.28
CA LEU A 589 29.23 -15.97 -4.70
C LEU A 589 30.13 -17.16 -4.31
N ASN A 590 30.89 -17.02 -3.21
CA ASN A 590 31.72 -18.08 -2.66
C ASN A 590 31.04 -18.72 -1.46
N LEU A 591 31.20 -20.03 -1.27
CA LEU A 591 30.67 -20.73 -0.11
C LEU A 591 31.24 -20.16 1.21
N ASN A 592 30.34 -19.91 2.16
CA ASN A 592 30.70 -19.50 3.51
C ASN A 592 31.41 -20.62 4.25
N GLN A 593 32.49 -20.25 4.94
CA GLN A 593 33.27 -21.14 5.81
C GLN A 593 32.62 -21.22 7.18
N GLY A 594 32.30 -22.44 7.61
CA GLY A 594 31.54 -22.70 8.85
C GLY A 594 30.04 -22.91 8.60
N ALA A 595 29.38 -23.50 9.60
CA ALA A 595 28.02 -24.09 9.58
C ALA A 595 27.91 -25.35 8.70
N TYR A 596 27.68 -26.51 9.32
CA TYR A 596 27.54 -27.80 8.63
C TYR A 596 26.10 -28.05 8.12
N LEU A 597 25.09 -27.33 8.63
CA LEU A 597 23.68 -27.43 8.26
C LEU A 597 23.12 -26.01 8.21
N THR A 598 22.48 -25.68 7.10
CA THR A 598 21.98 -24.33 6.84
C THR A 598 20.61 -24.42 6.20
N ASP A 599 19.68 -23.56 6.58
CA ASP A 599 18.38 -23.43 5.95
C ASP A 599 18.53 -22.72 4.60
N ALA A 600 17.83 -23.22 3.58
CA ALA A 600 17.78 -22.61 2.26
C ALA A 600 16.45 -21.86 2.08
N PRO A 601 16.46 -20.53 1.90
CA PRO A 601 15.25 -19.76 1.59
C PRO A 601 14.61 -20.24 0.28
N ASN A 602 13.29 -20.08 0.14
CA ASN A 602 12.55 -20.54 -1.05
C ASN A 602 13.11 -19.93 -2.36
N SER A 603 13.54 -18.67 -2.32
CA SER A 603 14.21 -17.99 -3.43
C SER A 603 15.52 -18.67 -3.85
N PHE A 604 16.33 -19.13 -2.89
CA PHE A 604 17.57 -19.87 -3.15
C PHE A 604 17.28 -21.29 -3.63
N THR A 605 16.29 -21.96 -3.03
CA THR A 605 15.84 -23.29 -3.45
C THR A 605 15.33 -23.29 -4.89
N ALA A 606 14.62 -22.23 -5.30
CA ALA A 606 14.20 -22.07 -6.68
C ALA A 606 15.41 -21.93 -7.63
N VAL A 607 16.48 -21.22 -7.23
CA VAL A 607 17.71 -21.13 -8.04
C VAL A 607 18.37 -22.51 -8.20
N ILE A 608 18.38 -23.31 -7.13
CA ILE A 608 18.91 -24.68 -7.19
C ILE A 608 18.07 -25.56 -8.14
N ASN A 609 16.73 -25.46 -8.09
CA ASN A 609 15.85 -26.20 -9.00
C ASN A 609 16.01 -25.79 -10.47
N ASP A 610 16.28 -24.51 -10.75
CA ASP A 610 16.56 -24.03 -12.10
C ASP A 610 17.92 -24.55 -12.59
N ALA A 611 18.93 -24.57 -11.73
CA ALA A 611 20.25 -25.12 -12.06
C ALA A 611 20.20 -26.65 -12.26
N LEU A 612 19.39 -27.38 -11.47
CA LEU A 612 19.13 -28.80 -11.67
C LEU A 612 18.45 -29.06 -13.02
N ALA A 613 17.43 -28.28 -13.37
CA ALA A 613 16.78 -28.38 -14.68
C ALA A 613 17.74 -28.08 -15.84
N ALA A 614 18.56 -27.04 -15.71
CA ALA A 614 19.57 -26.69 -16.73
C ALA A 614 20.61 -27.80 -16.92
N ALA A 615 20.88 -28.59 -15.88
CA ALA A 615 21.77 -29.75 -15.92
C ALA A 615 21.07 -31.07 -16.31
N ASP A 616 19.77 -31.06 -16.63
CA ASP A 616 18.94 -32.25 -16.89
C ASP A 616 18.97 -33.25 -15.72
N LEU A 617 18.96 -32.72 -14.49
CA LEU A 617 18.97 -33.47 -13.24
C LEU A 617 17.59 -33.43 -12.58
N THR A 618 17.28 -34.46 -11.79
CA THR A 618 16.05 -34.54 -11.01
C THR A 618 15.94 -33.35 -10.05
N GLN A 619 14.87 -32.58 -10.20
CA GLN A 619 14.60 -31.41 -9.38
C GLN A 619 14.12 -31.80 -7.98
N LEU A 620 14.22 -30.87 -7.03
CA LEU A 620 13.77 -31.08 -5.67
C LEU A 620 12.23 -31.17 -5.63
N PRO A 621 11.66 -32.18 -4.94
CA PRO A 621 10.22 -32.42 -4.91
C PRO A 621 9.56 -31.50 -3.87
N LEU A 622 9.47 -30.21 -4.17
CA LEU A 622 8.93 -29.17 -3.28
C LEU A 622 7.41 -29.25 -3.07
N ASN A 623 6.71 -30.13 -3.80
CA ASN A 623 5.30 -30.40 -3.62
C ASN A 623 5.13 -31.82 -3.07
N ILE A 624 4.37 -32.00 -1.99
CA ILE A 624 4.10 -33.32 -1.42
C ILE A 624 2.88 -33.92 -2.14
N ASP A 625 3.09 -35.13 -2.67
CA ASP A 625 2.15 -36.06 -3.31
C ASP A 625 1.62 -35.74 -4.72
N LYS A 626 2.49 -35.97 -5.72
CA LYS A 626 2.14 -36.83 -6.86
C LYS A 626 3.28 -37.83 -7.07
N GLU A 627 3.00 -39.10 -6.81
CA GLU A 627 3.81 -40.19 -7.36
C GLU A 627 3.96 -39.95 -8.87
N ASP A 628 5.19 -40.03 -9.35
CA ASP A 628 5.56 -39.94 -10.76
C ASP A 628 4.73 -40.93 -11.60
N ASP A 629 3.63 -40.46 -12.19
CA ASP A 629 3.03 -41.10 -13.35
C ASP A 629 3.61 -40.45 -14.60
N ASP A 630 4.74 -41.03 -15.00
CA ASP A 630 5.56 -40.73 -16.16
C ASP A 630 4.80 -41.07 -17.46
N THR A 631 3.61 -40.50 -17.69
CA THR A 631 2.91 -40.51 -19.00
C THR A 631 1.81 -39.44 -19.11
N ASN A 632 2.14 -38.19 -19.46
CA ASN A 632 1.22 -37.40 -20.31
C ASN A 632 1.93 -36.24 -21.02
N THR A 633 2.28 -36.45 -22.29
CA THR A 633 2.50 -35.37 -23.26
C THR A 633 1.15 -34.76 -23.63
N GLU A 634 0.59 -33.90 -22.77
CA GLU A 634 -0.43 -32.94 -23.19
C GLU A 634 0.29 -31.69 -23.68
N THR A 635 0.01 -31.28 -24.91
CA THR A 635 0.64 -30.09 -25.50
C THR A 635 -0.03 -28.83 -24.93
N SER A 636 0.69 -27.70 -24.83
CA SER A 636 0.13 -26.42 -24.36
C SER A 636 -1.13 -25.97 -25.13
N ALA A 637 -1.33 -26.49 -26.35
CA ALA A 637 -2.53 -26.29 -27.15
C ALA A 637 -3.76 -27.03 -26.57
N ASP A 638 -3.60 -28.26 -26.08
CA ASP A 638 -4.69 -29.07 -25.51
C ASP A 638 -5.23 -28.43 -24.22
N ARG A 639 -4.34 -27.86 -23.40
CA ARG A 639 -4.70 -27.15 -22.16
C ARG A 639 -5.42 -25.83 -22.43
N LEU A 640 -4.95 -25.07 -23.43
CA LEU A 640 -5.61 -23.83 -23.82
C LEU A 640 -6.99 -24.09 -24.45
N GLU A 641 -7.16 -25.22 -25.15
CA GLU A 641 -8.46 -25.71 -25.64
C GLU A 641 -9.44 -25.98 -24.49
N ALA A 642 -9.00 -26.70 -23.46
CA ALA A 642 -9.80 -26.95 -22.26
C ALA A 642 -10.19 -25.63 -21.55
N ALA A 643 -9.24 -24.71 -21.40
CA ALA A 643 -9.50 -23.40 -20.78
C ALA A 643 -10.46 -22.52 -21.62
N ALA A 644 -10.41 -22.60 -22.95
CA ALA A 644 -11.27 -21.85 -23.86
C ALA A 644 -12.74 -22.29 -23.82
N SER A 645 -13.02 -23.55 -23.50
CA SER A 645 -14.39 -24.05 -23.24
C SER A 645 -14.97 -23.60 -21.89
N GLY A 646 -14.14 -22.98 -21.03
CA GLY A 646 -14.54 -22.45 -19.73
C GLY A 646 -14.41 -23.46 -18.57
N LEU A 647 -14.75 -23.01 -17.35
CA LEU A 647 -14.74 -23.90 -16.20
C LEU A 647 -15.88 -24.93 -16.31
N GLU A 648 -15.56 -26.19 -16.03
CA GLU A 648 -16.58 -27.16 -15.65
C GLU A 648 -17.21 -26.76 -14.31
N HIS A 649 -18.27 -27.47 -13.90
CA HIS A 649 -18.97 -27.15 -12.66
C HIS A 649 -18.02 -27.25 -11.45
N VAL A 650 -17.64 -26.11 -10.88
CA VAL A 650 -16.73 -26.06 -9.73
C VAL A 650 -17.52 -26.32 -8.45
N SER A 651 -17.10 -27.34 -7.70
CA SER A 651 -17.53 -27.57 -6.32
C SER A 651 -16.48 -27.05 -5.37
N PHE A 652 -16.89 -26.34 -4.32
CA PHE A 652 -15.96 -25.78 -3.33
C PHE A 652 -16.23 -26.37 -1.95
N SER A 653 -15.18 -26.79 -1.25
CA SER A 653 -15.24 -27.18 0.15
C SER A 653 -14.53 -26.14 1.00
N ILE A 654 -15.21 -25.63 2.02
CA ILE A 654 -14.59 -24.76 3.01
C ILE A 654 -13.56 -25.58 3.79
N PRO A 655 -12.32 -25.10 3.98
CA PRO A 655 -11.30 -25.76 4.78
C PRO A 655 -11.79 -26.11 6.19
N SER A 656 -11.37 -27.26 6.72
CA SER A 656 -11.82 -27.75 8.04
C SER A 656 -11.41 -26.86 9.22
N HIS A 657 -10.35 -26.06 9.06
CA HIS A 657 -9.89 -25.11 10.07
C HIS A 657 -10.69 -23.79 10.08
N LEU A 658 -11.61 -23.59 9.12
CA LEU A 658 -12.51 -22.43 9.06
C LEU A 658 -13.92 -22.84 9.46
N TYR A 659 -14.48 -22.12 10.44
CA TYR A 659 -15.86 -22.29 10.88
C TYR A 659 -16.73 -21.09 10.49
N TYR A 660 -17.93 -21.37 9.97
CA TYR A 660 -18.95 -20.38 9.66
C TYR A 660 -20.33 -20.93 10.03
N ASP A 661 -21.15 -20.13 10.75
CA ASP A 661 -22.52 -20.51 11.14
C ASP A 661 -23.39 -20.91 9.92
N ASP A 662 -23.19 -20.26 8.77
CA ASP A 662 -23.90 -20.53 7.51
C ASP A 662 -22.92 -20.89 6.37
N ALA A 663 -22.02 -21.84 6.66
CA ALA A 663 -21.04 -22.37 5.71
C ALA A 663 -21.67 -22.80 4.38
N ASP A 664 -22.87 -23.41 4.43
CA ASP A 664 -23.61 -23.84 3.24
C ASP A 664 -24.06 -22.70 2.35
N ARG A 665 -24.45 -21.54 2.91
CA ARG A 665 -24.79 -20.37 2.11
C ARG A 665 -23.55 -19.76 1.48
N ILE A 666 -22.46 -19.61 2.23
CA ILE A 666 -21.19 -19.07 1.70
C ILE A 666 -20.70 -19.95 0.55
N ARG A 667 -20.65 -21.28 0.74
CA ARG A 667 -20.32 -22.25 -0.29
C ARG A 667 -21.19 -22.09 -1.54
N ARG A 668 -22.52 -22.07 -1.38
CA ARG A 668 -23.44 -21.90 -2.52
C ARG A 668 -23.25 -20.58 -3.25
N GLN A 669 -22.90 -19.49 -2.54
CA GLN A 669 -22.61 -18.20 -3.17
C GLN A 669 -21.30 -18.25 -3.97
N ILE A 670 -20.26 -18.90 -3.45
CA ILE A 670 -18.97 -19.09 -4.14
C ILE A 670 -19.19 -19.94 -5.40
N GLU A 671 -19.83 -21.11 -5.26
CA GLU A 671 -20.12 -22.00 -6.39
C GLU A 671 -20.99 -21.30 -7.44
N ALA A 672 -22.04 -20.58 -7.02
CA ALA A 672 -22.89 -19.83 -7.96
C ALA A 672 -22.12 -18.74 -8.70
N ALA A 673 -21.20 -18.02 -8.02
CA ALA A 673 -20.38 -16.99 -8.63
C ALA A 673 -19.42 -17.58 -9.67
N LEU A 674 -18.65 -18.61 -9.31
CA LEU A 674 -17.70 -19.27 -10.21
C LEU A 674 -18.38 -19.87 -11.45
N ASN A 675 -19.46 -20.61 -11.24
CA ASN A 675 -20.24 -21.26 -12.30
C ASN A 675 -21.01 -20.26 -13.18
N SER A 676 -21.17 -19.01 -12.74
CA SER A 676 -21.75 -17.92 -13.53
C SER A 676 -20.73 -17.13 -14.35
N GLY A 677 -19.44 -17.50 -14.30
CA GLY A 677 -18.39 -16.77 -15.02
C GLY A 677 -17.84 -15.55 -14.27
N LYS A 678 -18.22 -15.34 -13.01
CA LYS A 678 -17.87 -14.13 -12.25
C LYS A 678 -16.61 -14.33 -11.41
N SER A 679 -15.78 -13.30 -11.39
CA SER A 679 -14.71 -13.10 -10.41
C SER A 679 -15.32 -12.74 -9.05
N ILE A 680 -14.61 -12.96 -7.94
CA ILE A 680 -15.16 -12.88 -6.58
C ILE A 680 -14.40 -11.85 -5.76
N ILE A 681 -15.10 -11.06 -4.94
CA ILE A 681 -14.50 -10.25 -3.88
C ILE A 681 -15.11 -10.65 -2.54
N PHE A 682 -14.29 -11.13 -1.61
CA PHE A 682 -14.67 -11.39 -0.23
C PHE A 682 -14.64 -10.11 0.57
N THR A 683 -15.76 -9.75 1.18
CA THR A 683 -15.89 -8.54 2.01
C THR A 683 -16.25 -8.89 3.44
N GLY A 684 -15.66 -8.22 4.41
CA GLY A 684 -16.07 -8.38 5.79
C GLY A 684 -15.16 -7.69 6.78
N PRO A 685 -15.48 -7.75 8.08
CA PRO A 685 -14.63 -7.25 9.15
C PRO A 685 -13.24 -7.91 9.14
N PRO A 686 -12.23 -7.30 9.77
CA PRO A 686 -10.92 -7.90 9.90
C PRO A 686 -11.02 -9.21 10.69
N GLY A 687 -10.21 -10.18 10.30
CA GLY A 687 -10.08 -11.43 11.04
C GLY A 687 -11.18 -12.48 10.86
N THR A 688 -12.05 -12.35 9.85
CA THR A 688 -13.11 -13.33 9.51
C THR A 688 -12.67 -14.47 8.59
N GLY A 689 -11.37 -14.61 8.28
CA GLY A 689 -10.86 -15.70 7.44
C GLY A 689 -10.98 -15.47 5.92
N LYS A 690 -11.11 -14.20 5.47
CA LYS A 690 -11.27 -13.84 4.04
C LYS A 690 -10.08 -14.25 3.18
N THR A 691 -8.87 -14.01 3.68
CA THR A 691 -7.61 -14.33 2.99
C THR A 691 -7.44 -15.84 2.86
N GLU A 692 -7.64 -16.59 3.95
CA GLU A 692 -7.65 -18.07 3.92
C GLU A 692 -8.70 -18.62 2.94
N LEU A 693 -9.91 -18.06 2.95
CA LEU A 693 -10.97 -18.46 2.03
C LEU A 693 -10.61 -18.16 0.57
N ALA A 694 -9.92 -17.06 0.29
CA ALA A 694 -9.45 -16.68 -1.04
C ALA A 694 -8.33 -17.60 -1.53
N THR A 695 -7.36 -17.92 -0.66
CA THR A 695 -6.27 -18.86 -0.95
C THR A 695 -6.80 -20.27 -1.21
N ALA A 696 -7.70 -20.77 -0.36
CA ALA A 696 -8.34 -22.07 -0.56
C ALA A 696 -9.14 -22.14 -1.87
N LEU A 697 -9.76 -21.03 -2.25
CA LEU A 697 -10.49 -20.93 -3.53
C LEU A 697 -9.53 -20.92 -4.73
N GLY A 698 -8.38 -20.25 -4.63
CA GLY A 698 -7.31 -20.31 -5.62
C GLY A 698 -6.78 -21.74 -5.82
N ALA A 699 -6.47 -22.41 -4.71
CA ALA A 699 -6.05 -23.82 -4.71
C ALA A 699 -7.12 -24.75 -5.31
N THR A 700 -8.41 -24.51 -5.01
CA THR A 700 -9.52 -25.25 -5.64
C THR A 700 -9.57 -25.01 -7.15
N GLY A 701 -9.32 -23.77 -7.59
CA GLY A 701 -9.17 -23.43 -9.01
C GLY A 701 -8.10 -24.27 -9.69
N ALA A 702 -6.91 -24.36 -9.09
CA ALA A 702 -5.77 -25.15 -9.60
C ALA A 702 -6.01 -26.68 -9.66
N THR A 703 -7.10 -27.19 -9.06
CA THR A 703 -7.50 -28.60 -9.25
C THR A 703 -8.30 -28.84 -10.52
N GLN A 704 -8.74 -27.79 -11.22
CA GLN A 704 -9.51 -27.89 -12.45
C GLN A 704 -8.56 -28.07 -13.65
N ASP A 705 -8.88 -28.99 -14.56
CA ASP A 705 -8.07 -29.25 -15.76
C ASP A 705 -7.84 -27.98 -16.63
N ALA A 706 -8.74 -27.02 -16.54
CA ALA A 706 -8.71 -25.75 -17.26
C ALA A 706 -7.84 -24.66 -16.60
N VAL A 707 -7.22 -24.91 -15.44
CA VAL A 707 -6.47 -23.93 -14.64
C VAL A 707 -5.16 -24.56 -14.18
N ASP A 708 -4.03 -23.97 -14.57
CA ASP A 708 -2.71 -24.56 -14.27
C ASP A 708 -2.29 -24.33 -12.81
N ASP A 709 -2.58 -23.14 -12.25
CA ASP A 709 -2.19 -22.74 -10.89
C ASP A 709 -2.92 -21.46 -10.44
N PHE A 710 -2.50 -20.85 -9.33
CA PHE A 710 -2.89 -19.50 -8.95
C PHE A 710 -1.69 -18.66 -8.47
N VAL A 711 -1.80 -17.35 -8.61
CA VAL A 711 -0.84 -16.36 -8.10
C VAL A 711 -1.48 -15.62 -6.94
N PHE A 712 -0.80 -15.55 -5.81
CA PHE A 712 -1.22 -14.74 -4.66
C PHE A 712 -0.37 -13.47 -4.55
N THR A 713 -1.01 -12.32 -4.39
CA THR A 713 -0.34 -11.04 -4.14
C THR A 713 -1.15 -10.22 -3.14
N THR A 714 -0.48 -9.32 -2.44
CA THR A 714 -1.13 -8.34 -1.56
C THR A 714 -1.02 -6.96 -2.20
N ALA A 715 -2.13 -6.23 -2.28
CA ALA A 715 -2.16 -4.88 -2.81
C ALA A 715 -1.53 -3.89 -1.82
N THR A 716 -0.61 -3.06 -2.31
CA THR A 716 0.05 -1.98 -1.54
C THR A 716 -0.37 -0.61 -2.09
N ALA A 717 -0.14 0.46 -1.33
CA ALA A 717 -0.51 1.81 -1.76
C ALA A 717 0.19 2.26 -3.06
N ASP A 718 1.43 1.81 -3.27
CA ASP A 718 2.25 2.15 -4.45
C ASP A 718 1.94 1.26 -5.67
N TRP A 719 1.00 0.32 -5.55
CA TRP A 719 0.72 -0.66 -6.60
C TRP A 719 0.21 0.02 -7.88
N SER A 720 0.94 -0.18 -8.99
CA SER A 720 0.75 0.55 -10.24
C SER A 720 0.47 -0.35 -11.44
N SER A 721 0.22 0.27 -12.62
CA SER A 721 0.10 -0.49 -13.88
C SER A 721 1.39 -1.22 -14.25
N PHE A 722 2.55 -0.70 -13.83
CA PHE A 722 3.83 -1.37 -14.02
C PHE A 722 3.84 -2.70 -13.26
N ASP A 723 3.50 -2.69 -11.97
CA ASP A 723 3.51 -3.89 -11.13
C ASP A 723 2.42 -4.91 -11.51
N THR A 724 1.29 -4.43 -12.03
CA THR A 724 0.17 -5.29 -12.41
C THR A 724 0.35 -5.85 -13.81
N ILE A 725 0.57 -5.00 -14.82
CA ILE A 725 0.62 -5.40 -16.23
C ILE A 725 2.05 -5.72 -16.64
N GLY A 726 2.96 -4.79 -16.36
CA GLY A 726 4.34 -4.82 -16.83
C GLY A 726 4.74 -3.49 -17.44
N GLY A 727 6.03 -3.36 -17.72
CA GLY A 727 6.56 -2.17 -18.34
C GLY A 727 8.00 -2.34 -18.78
N HIS A 728 8.50 -1.25 -19.34
CA HIS A 728 9.83 -1.17 -19.90
C HIS A 728 10.87 -1.01 -18.79
N VAL A 729 11.76 -1.99 -18.67
CA VAL A 729 12.91 -1.99 -17.75
C VAL A 729 14.21 -1.99 -18.54
N PRO A 730 15.31 -1.45 -17.99
CA PRO A 730 16.62 -1.60 -18.60
C PRO A 730 16.95 -3.09 -18.78
N ALA A 731 17.38 -3.49 -19.97
CA ALA A 731 17.76 -4.88 -20.22
C ALA A 731 19.01 -5.24 -19.41
N ALA A 732 19.09 -6.46 -18.88
CA ALA A 732 20.20 -6.91 -18.01
C ALA A 732 21.60 -6.82 -18.66
N ASN A 733 21.67 -6.73 -20.00
CA ASN A 733 22.92 -6.55 -20.74
C ASN A 733 23.37 -5.06 -20.85
N GLY A 734 22.59 -4.11 -20.32
CA GLY A 734 22.86 -2.68 -20.38
C GLY A 734 22.63 -2.02 -21.74
N ASP A 735 22.21 -2.76 -22.76
CA ASP A 735 22.00 -2.28 -24.13
C ASP A 735 20.51 -2.30 -24.47
N GLY A 736 19.81 -1.22 -24.11
CA GLY A 736 18.41 -0.98 -24.48
C GLY A 736 17.41 -1.19 -23.35
N ILE A 737 16.14 -1.12 -23.74
CA ILE A 737 14.98 -1.20 -22.85
C ILE A 737 14.16 -2.41 -23.29
N GLU A 738 13.81 -3.30 -22.36
CA GLU A 738 12.99 -4.47 -22.62
C GLU A 738 11.67 -4.39 -21.85
N PHE A 739 10.59 -4.89 -22.47
CA PHE A 739 9.31 -5.02 -21.77
C PHE A 739 9.32 -6.27 -20.89
N GLN A 740 9.08 -6.09 -19.60
CA GLN A 740 8.95 -7.18 -18.65
C GLN A 740 7.48 -7.34 -18.22
N PRO A 741 6.84 -8.49 -18.49
CA PRO A 741 5.51 -8.79 -17.99
C PRO A 741 5.52 -8.94 -16.46
N ARG A 742 4.44 -8.53 -15.81
CA ARG A 742 4.29 -8.61 -14.34
C ARG A 742 3.04 -9.42 -13.96
N ILE A 743 2.52 -9.20 -12.76
CA ILE A 743 1.62 -10.12 -12.03
C ILE A 743 0.47 -10.64 -12.90
N PHE A 744 -0.22 -9.75 -13.62
CA PHE A 744 -1.37 -10.11 -14.46
C PHE A 744 -0.96 -10.85 -15.74
N LEU A 745 0.08 -10.39 -16.46
CA LEU A 745 0.49 -11.03 -17.71
C LEU A 745 1.15 -12.41 -17.46
N ASN A 746 1.87 -12.54 -16.35
CA ASN A 746 2.48 -13.81 -15.93
C ASN A 746 1.44 -14.89 -15.58
N CYS A 747 0.18 -14.53 -15.37
CA CYS A 747 -0.90 -15.51 -15.23
C CYS A 747 -1.25 -16.23 -16.54
N PHE A 748 -0.85 -15.69 -17.69
CA PHE A 748 -1.26 -16.20 -19.01
C PHE A 748 -0.10 -16.78 -19.82
N ARG A 749 1.13 -16.42 -19.46
CA ARG A 749 2.35 -16.88 -20.14
C ARG A 749 3.54 -16.70 -19.21
N GLU A 750 4.32 -17.76 -19.03
CA GLU A 750 5.57 -17.70 -18.26
C GLU A 750 6.70 -17.21 -19.17
N ASP A 751 7.47 -16.21 -18.72
CA ASP A 751 8.58 -15.66 -19.51
C ASP A 751 9.75 -16.65 -19.48
N SER A 752 10.27 -17.01 -20.65
CA SER A 752 11.40 -17.93 -20.77
C SER A 752 12.71 -17.15 -20.72
N SER A 753 13.59 -17.50 -19.80
CA SER A 753 14.83 -16.75 -19.50
C SER A 753 15.92 -16.86 -20.59
N SER A 754 15.58 -17.14 -21.86
CA SER A 754 16.53 -17.30 -22.96
C SER A 754 15.92 -16.95 -24.30
N GLY A 755 16.61 -16.09 -25.05
CA GLY A 755 16.11 -15.43 -26.26
C GLY A 755 15.41 -16.34 -27.28
N GLY A 756 14.17 -15.98 -27.59
CA GLY A 756 13.44 -16.38 -28.80
C GLY A 756 12.42 -17.50 -28.65
N ASP A 757 12.25 -18.10 -27.46
CA ASP A 757 11.18 -19.07 -27.20
C ASP A 757 9.90 -18.34 -26.74
N PRO A 758 8.69 -18.70 -27.22
CA PRO A 758 7.47 -17.95 -26.89
C PRO A 758 7.03 -17.98 -25.43
N GLY A 759 7.72 -18.71 -24.55
CA GLY A 759 7.26 -18.98 -23.18
C GLY A 759 6.09 -19.96 -23.14
N GLN A 760 5.92 -20.67 -22.02
CA GLN A 760 4.82 -21.61 -21.87
C GLN A 760 3.52 -20.84 -21.62
N ILE A 761 2.48 -21.15 -22.40
CA ILE A 761 1.12 -20.66 -22.13
C ILE A 761 0.59 -21.39 -20.90
N VAL A 762 0.11 -20.60 -19.94
CA VAL A 762 -0.49 -21.06 -18.68
C VAL A 762 -1.80 -20.32 -18.44
N ASN A 763 -2.67 -20.84 -17.60
CA ASN A 763 -3.88 -20.17 -17.16
C ASN A 763 -3.96 -20.19 -15.63
N LYS A 764 -3.30 -19.22 -14.99
CA LYS A 764 -3.25 -19.10 -13.53
C LYS A 764 -4.29 -18.11 -13.01
N TRP A 765 -5.06 -18.50 -11.99
CA TRP A 765 -5.95 -17.55 -11.31
C TRP A 765 -5.17 -16.49 -10.55
N LEU A 766 -5.78 -15.33 -10.32
CA LEU A 766 -5.13 -14.24 -9.59
C LEU A 766 -5.87 -13.96 -8.28
N VAL A 767 -5.19 -14.15 -7.15
CA VAL A 767 -5.67 -13.82 -5.80
C VAL A 767 -4.99 -12.53 -5.33
N ILE A 768 -5.79 -11.51 -5.02
CA ILE A 768 -5.33 -10.21 -4.54
C ILE A 768 -5.89 -9.97 -3.15
N ASP A 769 -5.02 -10.01 -2.16
CA ASP A 769 -5.37 -9.66 -0.79
C ASP A 769 -5.38 -8.14 -0.61
N GLU A 770 -6.32 -7.64 0.20
CA GLU A 770 -6.43 -6.23 0.58
C GLU A 770 -6.60 -5.29 -0.61
N ILE A 771 -7.42 -5.66 -1.60
CA ILE A 771 -7.53 -4.99 -2.91
C ILE A 771 -7.89 -3.50 -2.83
N ASN A 772 -8.49 -3.05 -1.73
CA ASN A 772 -8.78 -1.64 -1.49
C ASN A 772 -7.55 -0.80 -1.08
N ARG A 773 -6.44 -1.41 -0.67
CA ARG A 773 -5.25 -0.67 -0.21
C ARG A 773 -4.48 0.04 -1.32
N SER A 774 -4.78 -0.26 -2.58
CA SER A 774 -4.22 0.36 -3.77
C SER A 774 -5.27 1.10 -4.59
N ASP A 775 -4.86 2.09 -5.38
CA ASP A 775 -5.70 2.62 -6.46
C ASP A 775 -5.84 1.58 -7.58
N ILE A 776 -6.87 0.73 -7.46
CA ILE A 776 -7.09 -0.38 -8.39
C ILE A 776 -7.42 0.12 -9.80
N ASP A 777 -7.99 1.32 -9.94
CA ASP A 777 -8.31 1.90 -11.24
C ASP A 777 -7.04 2.31 -11.98
N LYS A 778 -6.07 2.88 -11.27
CA LYS A 778 -4.73 3.17 -11.78
C LYS A 778 -3.95 1.87 -12.06
N ALA A 779 -3.98 0.90 -11.15
CA ALA A 779 -3.23 -0.35 -11.30
C ALA A 779 -3.71 -1.21 -12.48
N PHE A 780 -5.03 -1.36 -12.66
CA PHE A 780 -5.58 -2.18 -13.74
C PHE A 780 -5.79 -1.42 -15.06
N GLY A 781 -5.98 -0.09 -15.03
CA GLY A 781 -5.97 0.79 -16.22
C GLY A 781 -6.79 0.26 -17.41
N GLN A 782 -6.11 -0.32 -18.40
CA GLN A 782 -6.71 -0.83 -19.66
C GLN A 782 -7.31 -2.24 -19.54
N LEU A 783 -7.06 -2.97 -18.45
CA LEU A 783 -7.51 -4.36 -18.22
C LEU A 783 -9.01 -4.48 -17.94
N PHE A 784 -9.73 -3.38 -17.73
CA PHE A 784 -11.18 -3.43 -17.49
C PHE A 784 -11.97 -4.08 -18.64
N SER A 785 -11.50 -3.89 -19.87
CA SER A 785 -12.12 -4.48 -21.06
C SER A 785 -11.86 -5.99 -21.10
N VAL A 786 -10.68 -6.45 -20.67
CA VAL A 786 -10.33 -7.87 -20.55
C VAL A 786 -11.23 -8.59 -19.55
N LEU A 787 -11.48 -7.98 -18.39
CA LEU A 787 -12.44 -8.49 -17.40
C LEU A 787 -13.89 -8.54 -17.91
N SER A 788 -14.18 -7.93 -19.07
CA SER A 788 -15.47 -7.99 -19.76
C SER A 788 -15.51 -8.96 -20.95
N GLY A 789 -14.41 -9.66 -21.22
CA GLY A 789 -14.30 -10.59 -22.35
C GLY A 789 -13.81 -9.94 -23.65
N ASP A 790 -13.29 -8.70 -23.59
CA ASP A 790 -12.76 -8.01 -24.76
C ASP A 790 -11.24 -8.15 -24.85
N SER A 791 -10.70 -8.20 -26.07
CA SER A 791 -9.25 -8.16 -26.31
C SER A 791 -8.74 -6.72 -26.28
N VAL A 792 -7.50 -6.51 -25.82
CA VAL A 792 -6.89 -5.18 -25.65
C VAL A 792 -5.46 -5.18 -26.18
N GLU A 793 -5.12 -4.16 -26.96
CA GLU A 793 -3.74 -3.86 -27.32
C GLU A 793 -3.12 -2.97 -26.23
N LEU A 794 -2.00 -3.40 -25.64
CA LEU A 794 -1.30 -2.65 -24.63
C LEU A 794 -0.33 -1.65 -25.30
N PRO A 795 0.01 -0.51 -24.66
CA PRO A 795 0.90 0.51 -25.22
C PRO A 795 2.39 0.10 -25.14
N TYR A 796 2.69 -1.19 -25.27
CA TYR A 796 4.03 -1.76 -25.17
C TYR A 796 4.36 -2.55 -26.43
N GLU A 797 5.62 -2.49 -26.84
CA GLU A 797 6.13 -3.18 -28.02
C GLU A 797 7.36 -4.02 -27.65
N ARG A 798 7.39 -5.28 -28.11
CA ARG A 798 8.59 -6.14 -28.10
C ARG A 798 9.03 -6.39 -29.54
N THR A 799 8.89 -7.62 -30.03
CA THR A 799 9.08 -7.93 -31.46
C THR A 799 7.83 -7.51 -32.26
N ASN A 800 6.66 -7.63 -31.63
CA ASN A 800 5.37 -7.15 -32.08
C ASN A 800 4.71 -6.30 -30.97
N GLN A 801 3.56 -5.70 -31.28
CA GLN A 801 2.70 -5.08 -30.28
C GLN A 801 2.29 -6.11 -29.23
N VAL A 802 2.40 -5.75 -27.95
CA VAL A 802 1.91 -6.60 -26.87
C VAL A 802 0.38 -6.54 -26.82
N GLU A 803 -0.26 -7.70 -26.91
CA GLU A 803 -1.72 -7.82 -26.97
C GLU A 803 -2.23 -8.82 -25.92
N ILE A 804 -3.30 -8.45 -25.22
CA ILE A 804 -4.10 -9.37 -24.42
C ILE A 804 -5.27 -9.82 -25.28
N ARG A 805 -5.34 -11.11 -25.57
CA ARG A 805 -6.36 -11.67 -26.45
C ARG A 805 -7.31 -12.57 -25.69
N TRP A 806 -8.60 -12.30 -25.80
CA TRP A 806 -9.63 -13.19 -25.31
C TRP A 806 -9.75 -14.41 -26.22
N VAL A 807 -9.66 -15.61 -25.64
CA VAL A 807 -9.66 -16.88 -26.38
C VAL A 807 -10.93 -17.65 -26.08
N ASP A 808 -11.70 -17.91 -27.13
CA ASP A 808 -12.89 -18.77 -27.09
C ASP A 808 -12.74 -19.97 -28.04
N GLU A 809 -13.74 -20.84 -28.08
CA GLU A 809 -13.79 -22.05 -28.92
C GLU A 809 -13.63 -21.77 -30.44
N THR A 810 -13.75 -20.51 -30.88
CA THR A 810 -13.63 -20.12 -32.29
C THR A 810 -12.26 -19.54 -32.67
N THR A 811 -11.40 -19.34 -31.67
CA THR A 811 -10.11 -18.65 -31.82
C THR A 811 -9.00 -19.63 -32.25
N SER A 812 -8.17 -19.24 -33.22
CA SER A 812 -7.06 -20.07 -33.69
C SER A 812 -5.87 -20.04 -32.72
N ILE A 813 -5.69 -21.13 -31.98
CA ILE A 813 -4.66 -21.31 -30.95
C ILE A 813 -3.24 -21.32 -31.53
N ASP A 814 -3.07 -21.88 -32.73
CA ASP A 814 -1.78 -21.90 -33.44
C ASP A 814 -1.16 -20.51 -33.62
N THR A 815 -2.01 -19.49 -33.79
CA THR A 815 -1.55 -18.10 -33.97
C THR A 815 -1.10 -17.45 -32.66
N ILE A 816 -1.68 -17.87 -31.53
CA ILE A 816 -1.37 -17.38 -30.19
C ILE A 816 -0.08 -18.03 -29.70
N ALA A 817 0.04 -19.35 -29.85
CA ALA A 817 1.24 -20.10 -29.51
C ALA A 817 2.47 -19.63 -30.30
N ALA A 818 2.29 -19.24 -31.56
CA ALA A 818 3.37 -18.77 -32.43
C ALA A 818 3.87 -17.35 -32.13
N ASN A 819 3.12 -16.54 -31.37
CA ASN A 819 3.51 -15.16 -31.05
C ASN A 819 3.77 -14.98 -29.54
N PRO A 820 5.03 -14.71 -29.11
CA PRO A 820 5.37 -14.43 -27.71
C PRO A 820 4.63 -13.23 -27.11
N ASP A 821 4.23 -12.28 -27.95
CA ASP A 821 3.71 -10.99 -27.50
C ASP A 821 2.17 -11.01 -27.31
N ILE A 822 1.53 -12.18 -27.45
CA ILE A 822 0.08 -12.35 -27.28
C ILE A 822 -0.20 -13.14 -26.00
N PHE A 823 -0.88 -12.52 -25.04
CA PHE A 823 -1.26 -13.12 -23.77
C PHE A 823 -2.72 -13.60 -23.83
N PRO A 824 -2.98 -14.92 -23.80
CA PRO A 824 -4.34 -15.45 -23.94
C PRO A 824 -5.11 -15.44 -22.62
N VAL A 825 -6.26 -14.79 -22.59
CA VAL A 825 -7.20 -14.83 -21.45
C VAL A 825 -8.41 -15.67 -21.83
N THR A 826 -8.78 -16.60 -20.95
CA THR A 826 -9.83 -17.58 -21.24
C THR A 826 -11.06 -17.39 -20.34
N PRO A 827 -12.24 -17.88 -20.75
CA PRO A 827 -13.42 -17.93 -19.89
C PRO A 827 -13.23 -18.75 -18.61
N ALA A 828 -12.17 -19.56 -18.50
CA ALA A 828 -11.84 -20.32 -17.31
C ALA A 828 -11.10 -19.49 -16.22
N TRP A 829 -10.52 -18.35 -16.60
CA TRP A 829 -9.74 -17.51 -15.70
C TRP A 829 -10.59 -16.73 -14.68
N ARG A 830 -10.11 -16.57 -13.44
CA ARG A 830 -10.80 -15.82 -12.38
C ARG A 830 -9.83 -14.93 -11.60
N LEU A 831 -10.35 -13.79 -11.14
CA LEU A 831 -9.73 -12.93 -10.14
C LEU A 831 -10.49 -13.08 -8.81
N ILE A 832 -9.76 -13.25 -7.71
CA ILE A 832 -10.29 -13.38 -6.36
C ILE A 832 -9.68 -12.26 -5.52
N GLY A 833 -10.51 -11.37 -4.99
CA GLY A 833 -10.08 -10.27 -4.13
C GLY A 833 -10.53 -10.45 -2.68
N THR A 834 -9.80 -9.90 -1.72
CA THR A 834 -10.30 -9.66 -0.36
C THR A 834 -10.38 -8.17 -0.07
N MET A 835 -11.34 -7.79 0.77
CA MET A 835 -11.55 -6.41 1.15
C MET A 835 -12.05 -6.30 2.59
N ASN A 836 -11.38 -5.47 3.38
CA ASN A 836 -11.86 -5.08 4.69
C ASN A 836 -12.95 -4.01 4.56
N THR A 837 -14.11 -4.25 5.17
CA THR A 837 -15.26 -3.33 5.08
C THR A 837 -15.10 -2.08 5.94
N HIS A 838 -14.17 -2.06 6.91
CA HIS A 838 -13.95 -0.96 7.84
C HIS A 838 -13.00 0.12 7.29
N ASP A 839 -12.06 -0.27 6.43
CA ASP A 839 -11.07 0.65 5.84
C ASP A 839 -11.64 1.50 4.68
N LYS A 840 -12.95 1.45 4.47
CA LYS A 840 -13.68 2.19 3.42
C LYS A 840 -13.63 3.71 3.58
N ALA A 841 -13.22 4.23 4.75
CA ALA A 841 -13.09 5.67 4.99
C ALA A 841 -11.66 6.22 4.77
N SER A 842 -10.67 5.34 4.55
CA SER A 842 -9.23 5.69 4.53
C SER A 842 -8.44 5.09 3.36
N LEU A 843 -9.08 4.28 2.51
CA LEU A 843 -8.45 3.60 1.37
C LEU A 843 -9.15 3.96 0.05
N TYR A 844 -8.48 3.69 -1.08
CA TYR A 844 -8.93 4.11 -2.42
C TYR A 844 -10.34 3.57 -2.76
N GLU A 845 -11.21 4.45 -3.27
CA GLU A 845 -12.54 4.06 -3.75
C GLU A 845 -12.43 3.31 -5.09
N MET A 846 -13.00 2.10 -5.18
CA MET A 846 -13.05 1.35 -6.43
C MET A 846 -14.15 1.87 -7.36
N SER A 847 -13.88 2.02 -8.67
CA SER A 847 -14.91 2.42 -9.63
C SER A 847 -16.11 1.47 -9.70
N TYR A 848 -17.29 2.02 -9.97
CA TYR A 848 -18.49 1.23 -10.27
C TYR A 848 -18.32 0.33 -11.50
N ALA A 849 -17.48 0.76 -12.45
CA ALA A 849 -17.09 -0.04 -13.59
C ALA A 849 -16.36 -1.33 -13.16
N PHE A 850 -15.41 -1.25 -12.22
CA PHE A 850 -14.76 -2.42 -11.65
C PHE A 850 -15.77 -3.30 -10.89
N MET A 851 -16.54 -2.72 -9.97
CA MET A 851 -17.43 -3.47 -9.07
C MET A 851 -18.44 -4.37 -9.79
N ARG A 852 -19.07 -3.93 -10.89
CA ARG A 852 -20.08 -4.74 -11.61
C ARG A 852 -19.53 -6.04 -12.24
N ARG A 853 -18.20 -6.20 -12.29
CA ARG A 853 -17.51 -7.38 -12.86
C ARG A 853 -17.28 -8.48 -11.83
N PHE A 854 -17.45 -8.17 -10.55
CA PHE A 854 -17.28 -9.09 -9.44
C PHE A 854 -18.59 -9.49 -8.79
N SER A 855 -18.60 -10.67 -8.19
CA SER A 855 -19.58 -11.10 -7.21
C SER A 855 -19.03 -10.79 -5.82
N PHE A 856 -19.73 -9.94 -5.07
CA PHE A 856 -19.34 -9.62 -3.70
C PHE A 856 -19.95 -10.63 -2.74
N ILE A 857 -19.09 -11.37 -2.04
CA ILE A 857 -19.50 -12.35 -1.04
C ILE A 857 -19.13 -11.79 0.32
N HIS A 858 -20.15 -11.55 1.15
CA HIS A 858 -19.94 -11.02 2.49
C HIS A 858 -19.65 -12.17 3.47
N ILE A 859 -18.52 -12.08 4.17
CA ILE A 859 -18.12 -12.99 5.24
C ILE A 859 -18.38 -12.28 6.57
N PRO A 860 -19.52 -12.56 7.23
CA PRO A 860 -19.90 -11.89 8.45
C PRO A 860 -19.13 -12.43 9.67
N VAL A 861 -19.18 -11.66 10.76
CA VAL A 861 -18.90 -12.21 12.10
C VAL A 861 -20.08 -13.12 12.48
N PRO A 862 -19.84 -14.30 13.10
CA PRO A 862 -20.92 -15.17 13.57
C PRO A 862 -21.89 -14.43 14.49
N GLU A 863 -23.13 -14.92 14.58
CA GLU A 863 -24.07 -14.40 15.56
C GLU A 863 -23.57 -14.79 16.95
N LEU A 864 -23.24 -13.81 17.79
CA LEU A 864 -22.63 -14.04 19.12
C LEU A 864 -23.67 -14.20 20.24
N GLU A 865 -24.94 -13.95 19.95
CA GLU A 865 -26.05 -14.00 20.91
C GLU A 865 -27.27 -14.67 20.27
N THR A 866 -28.05 -15.37 21.08
CA THR A 866 -29.36 -15.93 20.73
C THR A 866 -30.42 -15.46 21.73
N ASP A 867 -31.69 -15.84 21.52
CA ASP A 867 -32.77 -15.62 22.49
C ASP A 867 -32.48 -16.27 23.88
N GLU A 868 -31.51 -17.18 23.97
CA GLU A 868 -31.10 -17.87 25.21
C GLU A 868 -29.88 -17.22 25.91
N GLY A 869 -29.24 -16.23 25.28
CA GLY A 869 -28.06 -15.52 25.79
C GLY A 869 -26.86 -15.55 24.84
N ILE A 870 -25.68 -15.15 25.35
CA ILE A 870 -24.42 -15.15 24.58
C ILE A 870 -23.99 -16.60 24.30
N ARG A 871 -23.58 -16.87 23.06
CA ARG A 871 -23.18 -18.21 22.57
C ARG A 871 -21.77 -18.58 23.01
N THR A 872 -21.61 -18.90 24.29
CA THR A 872 -20.33 -19.38 24.84
C THR A 872 -19.87 -20.69 24.18
N GLU A 873 -20.80 -21.45 23.62
CA GLU A 873 -20.51 -22.70 22.96
C GLU A 873 -19.71 -22.59 21.66
N LEU A 874 -19.60 -21.39 21.10
CA LEU A 874 -18.75 -21.13 19.94
C LEU A 874 -17.26 -21.39 20.25
N LEU A 875 -16.85 -21.21 21.51
CA LEU A 875 -15.47 -21.36 21.98
C LEU A 875 -15.26 -22.59 22.87
N SER A 876 -16.32 -23.35 23.17
CA SER A 876 -16.23 -24.52 24.07
C SER A 876 -15.84 -25.79 23.30
N PRO A 877 -14.74 -26.48 23.64
CA PRO A 877 -14.33 -27.72 22.98
C PRO A 877 -15.29 -28.91 23.23
N ALA A 878 -16.23 -28.79 24.18
CA ALA A 878 -17.18 -29.86 24.51
C ALA A 878 -18.32 -30.08 23.49
N LYS A 879 -18.49 -29.21 22.49
CA LYS A 879 -19.51 -29.33 21.44
C LYS A 879 -18.89 -29.64 20.07
N THR A 880 -19.66 -30.27 19.19
CA THR A 880 -19.23 -30.64 17.83
C THR A 880 -19.53 -29.50 16.85
N GLU A 881 -18.56 -29.14 15.99
CA GLU A 881 -18.66 -28.13 14.93
C GLU A 881 -18.79 -26.68 15.46
N ASN A 882 -17.68 -26.15 15.98
CA ASN A 882 -17.52 -24.75 16.39
C ASN A 882 -16.07 -24.27 16.16
N PHE A 883 -15.76 -23.02 16.53
CA PHE A 883 -14.41 -22.47 16.37
C PHE A 883 -13.37 -23.30 17.14
N ALA A 884 -13.63 -23.67 18.40
CA ALA A 884 -12.69 -24.45 19.20
C ALA A 884 -12.32 -25.79 18.54
N THR A 885 -13.28 -26.48 17.91
CA THR A 885 -13.00 -27.72 17.18
C THR A 885 -12.28 -27.48 15.85
N ALA A 886 -12.60 -26.40 15.13
CA ALA A 886 -11.93 -26.05 13.86
C ALA A 886 -10.47 -25.66 14.10
N TRP A 887 -10.21 -25.05 15.25
CA TRP A 887 -8.91 -24.58 15.72
C TRP A 887 -8.06 -25.64 16.41
N GLU A 888 -8.55 -26.89 16.47
CA GLU A 888 -7.89 -28.01 17.14
C GLU A 888 -7.53 -27.69 18.61
N MET A 889 -8.39 -26.94 19.31
CA MET A 889 -8.14 -26.42 20.67
C MET A 889 -8.11 -27.47 21.78
N GLU A 890 -8.19 -28.77 21.48
CA GLU A 890 -8.03 -29.83 22.48
C GLU A 890 -6.66 -29.77 23.20
N SER A 891 -5.70 -29.01 22.65
CA SER A 891 -4.36 -28.79 23.20
C SER A 891 -4.19 -27.51 24.04
N LEU A 892 -5.09 -26.53 23.95
CA LEU A 892 -5.02 -25.25 24.69
C LEU A 892 -5.63 -25.42 26.10
N LEU A 893 -4.88 -25.04 27.15
CA LEU A 893 -5.26 -25.24 28.55
C LEU A 893 -6.27 -24.18 29.02
N GLY A 894 -7.46 -24.16 28.43
CA GLY A 894 -8.58 -23.33 28.88
C GLY A 894 -9.48 -24.05 29.90
N THR A 895 -9.88 -23.36 30.96
CA THR A 895 -11.03 -23.76 31.80
C THR A 895 -12.33 -23.34 31.10
N ASP A 896 -13.45 -24.03 31.37
CA ASP A 896 -14.77 -23.64 30.86
C ASP A 896 -15.09 -22.15 31.15
N ASP A 897 -14.64 -21.66 32.32
CA ASP A 897 -14.79 -20.26 32.75
C ASP A 897 -14.09 -19.27 31.79
N LEU A 898 -12.87 -19.58 31.31
CA LEU A 898 -12.11 -18.69 30.42
C LEU A 898 -12.79 -18.54 29.05
N TYR A 899 -13.33 -19.63 28.50
CA TYR A 899 -14.05 -19.58 27.23
C TYR A 899 -15.32 -18.74 27.33
N GLN A 900 -15.99 -18.79 28.48
CA GLN A 900 -17.18 -17.97 28.74
C GLN A 900 -16.82 -16.48 28.88
N GLU A 901 -15.77 -16.15 29.63
CA GLU A 901 -15.28 -14.77 29.76
C GLU A 901 -14.88 -14.17 28.40
N ILE A 902 -14.15 -14.92 27.59
CA ILE A 902 -13.72 -14.47 26.26
C ILE A 902 -14.92 -14.35 25.30
N ALA A 903 -15.93 -15.21 25.41
CA ALA A 903 -17.16 -15.06 24.62
C ALA A 903 -17.93 -13.78 24.98
N VAL A 904 -18.02 -13.44 26.26
CA VAL A 904 -18.63 -12.17 26.73
C VAL A 904 -17.84 -10.98 26.21
N LEU A 905 -16.51 -11.03 26.31
CA LEU A 905 -15.61 -10.01 25.81
C LEU A 905 -15.76 -9.82 24.29
N TRP A 906 -15.79 -10.92 23.53
CA TRP A 906 -15.98 -10.87 22.08
C TRP A 906 -17.32 -10.24 21.70
N TYR A 907 -18.38 -10.57 22.44
CA TYR A 907 -19.71 -9.97 22.28
C TYR A 907 -19.70 -8.46 22.54
N GLN A 908 -19.12 -8.03 23.68
CA GLN A 908 -19.06 -6.62 24.08
C GLN A 908 -18.28 -5.77 23.08
N ILE A 909 -17.12 -6.24 22.63
CA ILE A 909 -16.34 -5.55 21.59
C ILE A 909 -17.19 -5.39 20.32
N ASN A 910 -17.87 -6.46 19.89
CA ASN A 910 -18.71 -6.46 18.68
C ASN A 910 -19.97 -5.58 18.75
N GLN A 911 -20.33 -5.03 19.92
CA GLN A 911 -21.37 -3.99 20.01
C GLN A 911 -20.89 -2.64 19.50
N HIS A 912 -19.58 -2.38 19.56
CA HIS A 912 -18.99 -1.10 19.18
C HIS A 912 -18.08 -1.19 17.96
N ARG A 913 -17.32 -2.29 17.81
CA ARG A 913 -16.43 -2.54 16.66
C ARG A 913 -16.47 -4.00 16.27
N LYS A 914 -16.82 -4.28 15.01
CA LYS A 914 -16.91 -5.65 14.50
C LYS A 914 -15.52 -6.25 14.34
N ILE A 915 -15.22 -7.30 15.11
CA ILE A 915 -13.96 -8.06 15.03
C ILE A 915 -14.25 -9.53 14.79
N GLY A 916 -13.47 -10.12 13.89
CA GLY A 916 -13.58 -11.53 13.54
C GLY A 916 -12.94 -12.46 14.58
N PRO A 917 -13.17 -13.77 14.42
CA PRO A 917 -12.75 -14.81 15.36
C PRO A 917 -11.22 -15.02 15.45
N SER A 918 -10.41 -14.63 14.45
CA SER A 918 -8.93 -14.78 14.55
C SER A 918 -8.31 -13.95 15.68
N ILE A 919 -8.81 -12.73 15.94
CA ILE A 919 -8.35 -11.93 17.08
C ILE A 919 -8.67 -12.64 18.41
N ILE A 920 -9.79 -13.36 18.47
CA ILE A 920 -10.18 -14.15 19.65
C ILE A 920 -9.30 -15.38 19.81
N MET A 921 -8.94 -16.04 18.71
CA MET A 921 -7.93 -17.08 18.71
C MET A 921 -6.59 -16.57 19.27
N ASP A 922 -6.14 -15.38 18.85
CA ASP A 922 -4.90 -14.79 19.32
C ASP A 922 -4.95 -14.47 20.81
N ILE A 923 -6.10 -13.99 21.32
CA ILE A 923 -6.31 -13.78 22.77
C ILE A 923 -6.21 -15.11 23.52
N LEU A 924 -6.83 -16.18 23.01
CA LEU A 924 -6.77 -17.50 23.63
C LEU A 924 -5.35 -18.05 23.68
N ARG A 925 -4.61 -17.94 22.57
CA ARG A 925 -3.19 -18.33 22.49
C ARG A 925 -2.30 -17.49 23.39
N TYR A 926 -2.56 -16.19 23.48
CA TYR A 926 -1.83 -15.26 24.33
C TYR A 926 -2.01 -15.62 25.81
N VAL A 927 -3.25 -15.85 26.25
CA VAL A 927 -3.55 -16.22 27.64
C VAL A 927 -2.98 -17.58 27.99
N ASP A 928 -2.99 -18.54 27.06
CA ASP A 928 -2.40 -19.87 27.28
C ASP A 928 -0.86 -19.82 27.37
N ALA A 929 -0.22 -18.98 26.57
CA ALA A 929 1.22 -18.75 26.59
C ALA A 929 1.69 -17.90 27.80
N TYR A 930 0.76 -17.22 28.48
CA TYR A 930 1.05 -16.35 29.63
C TYR A 930 1.46 -17.17 30.86
N ASP A 931 2.33 -16.62 31.71
CA ASP A 931 2.78 -17.31 32.93
C ASP A 931 1.57 -17.61 33.84
N ALA A 932 1.34 -18.90 34.11
CA ALA A 932 0.23 -19.37 34.94
C ALA A 932 0.20 -18.77 36.35
N THR A 933 1.30 -18.17 36.82
CA THR A 933 1.42 -17.45 38.09
C THR A 933 0.69 -16.10 38.09
N TYR A 934 0.50 -15.48 36.92
CA TYR A 934 -0.05 -14.13 36.72
C TYR A 934 -1.29 -14.16 35.81
N ARG A 935 -2.05 -15.26 35.86
CA ARG A 935 -3.19 -15.49 34.96
C ARG A 935 -4.31 -14.46 35.09
N GLU A 936 -4.40 -13.77 36.23
CA GLU A 936 -5.35 -12.67 36.46
C GLU A 936 -5.01 -11.42 35.60
N ASP A 937 -3.74 -11.21 35.23
CA ASP A 937 -3.30 -10.07 34.40
C ASP A 937 -3.35 -10.40 32.90
N ALA A 938 -3.35 -11.69 32.56
CA ALA A 938 -3.18 -12.20 31.20
C ALA A 938 -4.26 -11.71 30.22
N LEU A 939 -5.52 -11.67 30.66
CA LEU A 939 -6.64 -11.24 29.81
C LEU A 939 -6.59 -9.73 29.57
N THR A 940 -6.27 -8.94 30.59
CA THR A 940 -6.06 -7.50 30.48
C THR A 940 -4.96 -7.17 29.50
N ASP A 941 -3.80 -7.82 29.64
CA ASP A 941 -2.68 -7.65 28.72
C ASP A 941 -3.04 -8.05 27.29
N ALA A 942 -3.76 -9.16 27.10
CA ALA A 942 -4.20 -9.60 25.78
C ALA A 942 -5.12 -8.59 25.10
N VAL A 943 -6.05 -7.99 25.84
CA VAL A 943 -6.94 -6.93 25.33
C VAL A 943 -6.12 -5.71 24.90
N VAL A 944 -5.18 -5.28 25.73
CA VAL A 944 -4.33 -4.12 25.41
C VAL A 944 -3.46 -4.41 24.18
N SER A 945 -2.86 -5.60 24.08
CA SER A 945 -1.93 -5.90 22.98
C SER A 945 -2.63 -6.23 21.66
N LEU A 946 -3.79 -6.90 21.70
CA LEU A 946 -4.44 -7.46 20.50
C LEU A 946 -5.73 -6.73 20.11
N VAL A 947 -6.45 -6.13 21.06
CA VAL A 947 -7.70 -5.42 20.79
C VAL A 947 -7.46 -3.93 20.58
N TYR A 948 -6.62 -3.25 21.37
CA TYR A 948 -6.45 -1.78 21.24
C TYR A 948 -5.96 -1.30 19.87
N PRO A 949 -5.00 -1.96 19.19
CA PRO A 949 -4.65 -1.60 17.81
C PRO A 949 -5.88 -1.68 16.89
N GLN A 950 -6.75 -2.65 17.14
CA GLN A 950 -8.02 -2.82 16.44
C GLN A 950 -9.09 -1.83 16.88
N LEU A 951 -8.82 -0.90 17.79
CA LEU A 951 -9.73 0.18 18.20
C LEU A 951 -9.23 1.56 17.71
N GLU A 952 -8.05 1.63 17.09
CA GLU A 952 -7.49 2.87 16.54
C GLU A 952 -8.46 3.54 15.54
N GLY A 953 -8.56 4.87 15.62
CA GLY A 953 -9.51 5.67 14.83
C GLY A 953 -10.95 5.70 15.36
N MET A 954 -11.28 5.00 16.46
CA MET A 954 -12.58 5.14 17.12
C MET A 954 -12.73 6.50 17.80
N ARG A 955 -13.96 7.02 17.82
CA ARG A 955 -14.27 8.27 18.53
C ARG A 955 -14.07 8.09 20.05
N PRO A 956 -13.56 9.11 20.77
CA PRO A 956 -13.29 9.03 22.20
C PRO A 956 -14.49 8.51 23.02
N ASP A 957 -15.69 9.03 22.78
CA ASP A 957 -16.89 8.61 23.52
C ASP A 957 -17.29 7.15 23.27
N ALA A 958 -17.05 6.65 22.05
CA ALA A 958 -17.34 5.26 21.70
C ALA A 958 -16.30 4.32 22.34
N LEU A 959 -15.04 4.76 22.40
CA LEU A 959 -13.97 4.04 23.07
C LEU A 959 -14.22 3.96 24.58
N ARG A 960 -14.60 5.08 25.24
CA ARG A 960 -14.96 5.09 26.67
C ARG A 960 -16.12 4.15 26.97
N LYS A 961 -17.18 4.16 26.14
CA LYS A 961 -18.32 3.24 26.28
C LYS A 961 -17.91 1.78 26.13
N LEU A 962 -17.05 1.46 25.16
CA LEU A 962 -16.53 0.10 24.99
C LEU A 962 -15.71 -0.31 26.21
N LEU A 963 -14.75 0.50 26.65
CA LEU A 963 -13.89 0.16 27.78
C LEU A 963 -14.68 0.00 29.08
N GLY A 964 -15.66 0.88 29.33
CA GLY A 964 -16.59 0.70 30.44
C GLY A 964 -17.46 -0.55 30.32
N SER A 965 -17.86 -0.94 29.10
CA SER A 965 -18.61 -2.20 28.92
C SER A 965 -17.77 -3.45 29.20
N LEU A 966 -16.45 -3.38 28.99
CA LEU A 966 -15.53 -4.50 29.27
C LEU A 966 -15.30 -4.71 30.77
N THR A 967 -15.51 -3.67 31.58
CA THR A 967 -15.24 -3.67 33.03
C THR A 967 -16.51 -3.82 33.88
N ASP A 968 -17.61 -3.19 33.45
CA ASP A 968 -18.91 -3.20 34.17
C ASP A 968 -19.95 -4.19 33.59
N GLY A 969 -19.65 -4.82 32.46
CA GLY A 969 -20.61 -5.61 31.71
C GLY A 969 -20.85 -7.01 32.27
N GLU A 970 -21.71 -7.12 33.27
CA GLU A 970 -22.34 -8.39 33.65
C GLU A 970 -23.24 -8.88 32.50
N ALA A 971 -22.87 -9.99 31.85
CA ALA A 971 -23.67 -10.60 30.80
C ALA A 971 -24.24 -11.95 31.24
N THR A 972 -25.48 -12.25 30.82
CA THR A 972 -26.12 -13.53 31.16
C THR A 972 -25.76 -14.58 30.10
N THR A 973 -25.13 -15.66 30.53
CA THR A 973 -24.78 -16.82 29.71
C THR A 973 -25.39 -18.07 30.34
N ASP A 974 -26.28 -18.78 29.64
CA ASP A 974 -26.90 -20.03 30.13
C ASP A 974 -27.53 -19.95 31.55
N GLY A 975 -27.99 -18.74 31.95
CA GLY A 975 -28.62 -18.50 33.25
C GLY A 975 -27.66 -18.12 34.39
N GLU A 976 -26.36 -17.98 34.12
CA GLU A 976 -25.35 -17.45 35.04
C GLU A 976 -24.85 -16.08 34.56
N THR A 977 -24.49 -15.21 35.51
CA THR A 977 -23.98 -13.87 35.22
C THR A 977 -22.46 -13.91 35.25
N ILE A 978 -21.83 -13.60 34.13
CA ILE A 978 -20.38 -13.66 33.94
C ILE A 978 -19.88 -12.26 33.60
N ALA A 979 -18.80 -11.86 34.26
CA ALA A 979 -18.06 -10.64 33.99
C ALA A 979 -16.62 -11.04 33.59
N PRO A 980 -16.07 -10.48 32.51
CA PRO A 980 -14.68 -10.74 32.13
C PRO A 980 -13.71 -10.31 33.25
N SER A 981 -12.69 -11.11 33.55
CA SER A 981 -11.68 -10.79 34.58
C SER A 981 -10.62 -9.80 34.07
N VAL A 982 -11.04 -8.57 33.74
CA VAL A 982 -10.16 -7.50 33.25
C VAL A 982 -9.97 -6.40 34.30
N ASP A 983 -8.74 -5.91 34.46
CA ASP A 983 -8.43 -4.82 35.37
C ASP A 983 -8.81 -3.47 34.73
N GLU A 984 -9.87 -2.85 35.25
CA GLU A 984 -10.37 -1.56 34.79
C GLU A 984 -9.32 -0.46 34.88
N GLN A 985 -8.56 -0.41 35.97
CA GLN A 985 -7.61 0.67 36.20
C GLN A 985 -6.45 0.57 35.21
N GLU A 986 -5.97 -0.64 34.95
CA GLU A 986 -4.89 -0.90 34.00
C GLU A 986 -5.34 -0.70 32.54
N LEU A 987 -6.55 -1.12 32.17
CA LEU A 987 -7.13 -0.81 30.85
C LEU A 987 -7.19 0.70 30.62
N LEU A 988 -7.72 1.45 31.58
CA LEU A 988 -7.83 2.90 31.44
C LEU A 988 -6.45 3.57 31.38
N ASP A 989 -5.52 3.21 32.27
CA ASP A 989 -4.17 3.80 32.29
C ASP A 989 -3.42 3.52 30.97
N ARG A 990 -3.39 2.26 30.51
CA ARG A 990 -2.72 1.91 29.26
C ARG A 990 -3.45 2.44 28.02
N GLY A 991 -4.77 2.60 28.10
CA GLY A 991 -5.56 3.23 27.04
C GLY A 991 -5.25 4.71 26.90
N GLU A 992 -5.12 5.45 28.02
CA GLU A 992 -4.76 6.86 27.99
C GLU A 992 -3.39 7.07 27.34
N ASP A 993 -2.44 6.19 27.63
CA ASP A 993 -1.11 6.19 27.01
C ASP A 993 -1.15 5.81 25.51
N PHE A 994 -1.88 4.75 25.15
CA PHE A 994 -1.92 4.24 23.77
C PHE A 994 -2.68 5.18 22.81
N PHE A 995 -3.83 5.70 23.24
CA PHE A 995 -4.67 6.58 22.42
C PHE A 995 -4.35 8.06 22.58
N GLY A 996 -3.49 8.43 23.53
CA GLY A 996 -3.03 9.81 23.74
C GLY A 996 -4.14 10.76 24.19
N MET A 997 -5.17 10.27 24.88
CA MET A 997 -6.32 11.07 25.33
C MET A 997 -6.88 10.57 26.67
N PRO A 998 -7.45 11.45 27.51
CA PRO A 998 -8.04 11.04 28.78
C PRO A 998 -9.27 10.17 28.54
N LEU A 999 -9.32 9.01 29.18
CA LEU A 999 -10.41 8.03 29.09
C LEU A 999 -11.28 8.03 30.35
N ARG A 1000 -10.81 8.66 31.43
CA ARG A 1000 -11.58 8.93 32.64
C ARG A 1000 -12.47 10.16 32.48
N ASP A 1001 -13.65 10.13 33.09
CA ASP A 1001 -14.52 11.30 33.19
C ASP A 1001 -13.98 12.26 34.28
N ASP A 1002 -13.98 13.57 33.98
CA ASP A 1002 -13.45 14.63 34.85
C ASP A 1002 -14.29 14.94 36.11
N ASP A 1003 -15.31 14.12 36.42
CA ASP A 1003 -16.14 14.31 37.62
C ASP A 1003 -15.63 13.49 38.81
N GLY A 1004 -14.63 14.06 39.48
CA GLY A 1004 -14.20 13.75 40.85
C GLY A 1004 -14.35 14.95 41.79
#